data_AF-A0A4Q0PAU9-F1
#
_entry.id   AF-A0A4Q0PAU9-F1
#
_cell.length_a   1.000
_cell.length_b   1.000
_cell.length_c   1.000
_cell.angle_alpha   90.00
_cell.angle_beta   90.00
_cell.angle_gamma   90.00
#
_symmetry.space_group_name_H-M   'P 1'
#
loop_
_entity.id
_entity.type
_entity.pdbx_description
1 polymer ?
#
loop_
_entity_poly.entity_id
_entity_poly.type
_entity_poly.pdbx_seq_one_letter_code
_entity_poly.pdbx_strand_id
1 'polypeptide(L)'
;MLKSKLVFVFAVVFSTFFSSCVTTEKEDDFSAYLFVYFTGNGPGEEAVHYALSKNGYDYYALNNDKPIVSTDSISTTGGVRDPHILRGEDGNFYMVLTDLKTNEGWNNTGIILAKSSDLINWETSRIDLAKKFSEFSDITRAWAPQTIYDAEAGKYMIYFSMLQPGGYDKVYYTYANEDFTGLETVPEHLFYSPDEKSCIDADIIKKGNKFYMFYKTEGTATKGIRVAVSDSLTSGYVPEEGYKDQTDRAVEGSSVFKMIDSDTYILLYDMYIDGKYQFAESTDLLNFKALGADKISMNFHPRHGTIIPVTEAEATSLLKEFPSVDLPLIVGANGAAIRKQNIVVNPEEASVYLPVYTDSSLTDLAPELVAFPGVSIVENGAKDFSTGANSYTLSLPDGSQKIYSVAAAVANNPVLDGFYADPEIIYSYKDEKFYLYPTSDGFDGWSGTYFKTFSSKDLVHWKDEGVIVDLLKDVSWANRNAWAPCIAEKEIDGAYKYFYYFSAAQNIGLATADNPAGPFIDMGKAFVGEKPDAVKRRGGQIIDPDVFIDPQSGKGYFYWGNGYMAGAELDENMMSYKEETLKELTPDGTYREGTEVFFRKGKYYFLWSEDDTRSPNYRVRYATAETPLGPLTIPEENMVIQKDEEAEIYGTGHNSVINVPGTDDWYIVYHRFTRPKGISMGGPAGFHREVCIDKLTFAEDGSILEVTPTVAGIAPITISE
;
A
#
# COMPACT_ATOMS: atom_id res chain seq x y z
N MET A 1 -57.63 -49.44 -56.06
CA MET A 1 -56.50 -48.59 -56.47
C MET A 1 -56.93 -47.14 -56.36
N LEU A 2 -56.39 -46.38 -55.41
CA LEU A 2 -56.00 -44.97 -55.55
C LEU A 2 -55.46 -44.50 -54.18
N LYS A 3 -54.25 -43.94 -54.18
CA LYS A 3 -53.62 -43.26 -53.04
C LYS A 3 -54.32 -41.91 -52.82
N SER A 4 -54.64 -41.56 -51.58
CA SER A 4 -55.01 -40.20 -51.17
C SER A 4 -54.14 -39.78 -49.99
N LYS A 5 -53.39 -38.69 -50.18
CA LYS A 5 -52.52 -38.04 -49.20
C LYS A 5 -53.38 -37.12 -48.33
N LEU A 6 -53.27 -37.24 -47.01
CA LEU A 6 -53.82 -36.26 -46.06
C LEU A 6 -52.70 -35.26 -45.70
N VAL A 7 -52.96 -33.98 -45.97
CA VAL A 7 -52.09 -32.85 -45.66
C VAL A 7 -52.42 -32.37 -44.24
N PHE A 8 -51.42 -32.29 -43.36
CA PHE A 8 -51.52 -31.63 -42.06
C PHE A 8 -51.25 -30.14 -42.24
N VAL A 9 -52.20 -29.29 -41.85
CA VAL A 9 -52.06 -27.83 -41.77
C VAL A 9 -51.54 -27.50 -40.37
N PHE A 10 -50.33 -26.96 -40.29
CA PHE A 10 -49.75 -26.39 -39.06
C PHE A 10 -50.23 -24.94 -38.92
N ALA A 11 -50.88 -24.63 -37.79
CA ALA A 11 -51.21 -23.26 -37.41
C ALA A 11 -49.95 -22.57 -36.88
N VAL A 12 -49.52 -21.50 -37.56
CA VAL A 12 -48.43 -20.62 -37.12
C VAL A 12 -48.99 -19.58 -36.16
N VAL A 13 -48.60 -19.66 -34.89
CA VAL A 13 -48.84 -18.62 -33.89
C VAL A 13 -47.76 -17.54 -34.08
N PHE A 14 -48.17 -16.34 -34.48
CA PHE A 14 -47.31 -15.16 -34.52
C PHE A 14 -47.04 -14.72 -33.07
N SER A 15 -45.85 -15.02 -32.56
CA SER A 15 -45.33 -14.43 -31.34
C SER A 15 -44.53 -13.18 -31.72
N THR A 16 -45.07 -12.00 -31.42
CA THR A 16 -44.37 -10.73 -31.56
C THR A 16 -43.28 -10.64 -30.50
N PHE A 17 -42.03 -10.84 -30.91
CA PHE A 17 -40.86 -10.51 -30.10
C PHE A 17 -40.79 -8.99 -29.94
N PHE A 18 -41.14 -8.49 -28.76
CA PHE A 18 -40.65 -7.18 -28.31
C PHE A 18 -39.15 -7.36 -28.02
N SER A 19 -38.32 -6.88 -28.94
CA SER A 19 -36.90 -6.67 -28.68
C SER A 19 -36.81 -5.52 -27.69
N SER A 20 -36.75 -5.84 -26.40
CA SER A 20 -36.30 -4.89 -25.38
C SER A 20 -34.86 -4.51 -25.73
N CYS A 21 -34.67 -3.30 -26.28
CA CYS A 21 -33.38 -2.64 -26.24
C CYS A 21 -33.00 -2.55 -24.77
N VAL A 22 -32.12 -3.45 -24.33
CA VAL A 22 -31.25 -3.17 -23.20
C VAL A 22 -30.35 -2.05 -23.71
N THR A 23 -30.66 -0.82 -23.31
CA THR A 23 -29.67 0.25 -23.33
C THR A 23 -28.58 -0.19 -22.36
N THR A 24 -27.54 -0.83 -22.89
CA THR A 24 -26.22 -0.75 -22.25
C THR A 24 -25.94 0.73 -22.13
N GLU A 25 -25.99 1.26 -20.90
CA GLU A 25 -25.42 2.57 -20.60
C GLU A 25 -24.06 2.61 -21.28
N LYS A 26 -23.85 3.66 -22.07
CA LYS A 26 -22.57 3.86 -22.72
C LYS A 26 -21.61 4.11 -21.57
N GLU A 27 -20.83 3.09 -21.19
CA GLU A 27 -19.74 3.28 -20.23
C GLU A 27 -18.89 4.41 -20.80
N ASP A 28 -18.88 5.52 -20.08
CA ASP A 28 -18.00 6.63 -20.41
C ASP A 28 -16.56 6.09 -20.39
N ASP A 29 -15.79 6.43 -21.43
CA ASP A 29 -14.40 6.00 -21.62
C ASP A 29 -13.49 6.77 -20.65
N PHE A 30 -13.68 6.52 -19.35
CA PHE A 30 -12.91 7.12 -18.28
C PHE A 30 -11.51 6.51 -18.25
N SER A 31 -10.50 7.37 -18.09
CA SER A 31 -9.09 6.95 -18.17
C SER A 31 -8.22 7.47 -17.03
N ALA A 32 -8.79 8.31 -16.16
CA ALA A 32 -8.11 8.97 -15.06
C ALA A 32 -9.13 9.43 -13.99
N TYR A 33 -8.61 9.98 -12.89
CA TYR A 33 -9.39 10.51 -11.78
C TYR A 33 -8.98 11.94 -11.49
N LEU A 34 -9.97 12.80 -11.21
CA LEU A 34 -9.79 14.16 -10.69
C LEU A 34 -10.11 14.17 -9.20
N PHE A 35 -9.16 14.61 -8.39
CA PHE A 35 -9.36 14.91 -6.97
C PHE A 35 -9.51 16.42 -6.80
N VAL A 36 -10.62 16.86 -6.20
CA VAL A 36 -10.88 18.24 -5.81
C VAL A 36 -10.82 18.37 -4.29
N TYR A 37 -9.97 19.27 -3.78
CA TYR A 37 -9.66 19.39 -2.35
C TYR A 37 -9.33 20.83 -1.95
N PHE A 38 -9.14 21.07 -0.64
CA PHE A 38 -8.44 22.24 -0.10
C PHE A 38 -7.27 21.76 0.78
N THR A 39 -6.38 22.65 1.24
CA THR A 39 -5.10 22.21 1.85
C THR A 39 -5.03 22.40 3.37
N GLY A 40 -5.89 23.23 3.96
CA GLY A 40 -5.79 23.51 5.40
C GLY A 40 -6.54 24.74 5.89
N ASN A 41 -6.03 25.34 6.96
CA ASN A 41 -6.64 26.47 7.68
C ASN A 41 -5.74 27.72 7.68
N GLY A 42 -4.53 27.61 7.12
CA GLY A 42 -3.56 28.68 7.00
C GLY A 42 -3.92 29.69 5.90
N PRO A 43 -3.18 30.81 5.82
CA PRO A 43 -3.42 31.84 4.83
C PRO A 43 -3.34 31.29 3.39
N GLY A 44 -4.46 31.30 2.68
CA GLY A 44 -4.56 30.81 1.30
C GLY A 44 -4.79 29.31 1.15
N GLU A 45 -4.87 28.56 2.25
CA GLU A 45 -5.10 27.10 2.24
C GLU A 45 -6.58 26.72 2.09
N GLU A 46 -7.49 27.67 2.40
CA GLU A 46 -8.94 27.55 2.27
C GLU A 46 -9.38 27.93 0.86
N ALA A 47 -8.94 27.14 -0.11
CA ALA A 47 -9.13 27.37 -1.55
C ALA A 47 -9.36 26.05 -2.30
N VAL A 48 -9.87 26.10 -3.53
CA VAL A 48 -10.11 24.89 -4.36
C VAL A 48 -8.86 24.52 -5.14
N HIS A 49 -8.40 23.30 -4.99
CA HIS A 49 -7.23 22.72 -5.65
C HIS A 49 -7.64 21.45 -6.42
N TYR A 50 -6.90 21.14 -7.48
CA TYR A 50 -7.08 19.95 -8.31
C TYR A 50 -5.84 19.07 -8.33
N ALA A 51 -6.04 17.76 -8.38
CA ALA A 51 -5.00 16.78 -8.67
C ALA A 51 -5.52 15.71 -9.64
N LEU A 52 -4.63 15.14 -10.45
CA LEU A 52 -4.96 14.03 -11.36
C LEU A 52 -4.25 12.74 -10.95
N SER A 53 -4.90 11.61 -11.20
CA SER A 53 -4.33 10.27 -11.07
C SER A 53 -4.68 9.40 -12.27
N LYS A 54 -3.73 8.58 -12.73
CA LYS A 54 -3.99 7.57 -13.77
C LYS A 54 -4.65 6.31 -13.20
N ASN A 55 -4.30 5.93 -11.98
CA ASN A 55 -4.67 4.65 -11.38
C ASN A 55 -5.62 4.75 -10.18
N GLY A 56 -5.96 5.97 -9.74
CA GLY A 56 -6.83 6.20 -8.59
C GLY A 56 -6.13 6.13 -7.24
N TYR A 57 -4.79 6.04 -7.22
CA TYR A 57 -4.00 5.91 -5.99
C TYR A 57 -2.79 6.85 -5.92
N ASP A 58 -2.09 7.05 -7.04
CA ASP A 58 -0.99 8.00 -7.15
C ASP A 58 -1.53 9.32 -7.75
N TYR A 59 -1.72 10.35 -6.92
CA TYR A 59 -2.24 11.66 -7.32
C TYR A 59 -1.14 12.72 -7.37
N TYR A 60 -1.24 13.60 -8.36
CA TYR A 60 -0.33 14.72 -8.55
C TYR A 60 -1.10 16.03 -8.69
N ALA A 61 -0.75 17.01 -7.87
CA ALA A 61 -1.36 18.32 -7.87
C ALA A 61 -1.15 19.05 -9.20
N LEU A 62 -2.23 19.63 -9.73
CA LEU A 62 -2.23 20.54 -10.86
C LEU A 62 -1.93 21.97 -10.41
N ASN A 63 -1.65 22.86 -11.36
CA ASN A 63 -1.38 24.28 -11.12
C ASN A 63 -0.25 24.57 -10.10
N ASN A 64 0.71 23.67 -9.94
CA ASN A 64 1.73 23.70 -8.88
C ASN A 64 1.12 23.80 -7.48
N ASP A 65 0.03 23.07 -7.24
CA ASP A 65 -0.77 23.07 -6.01
C ASP A 65 -1.28 24.47 -5.61
N LYS A 66 -1.57 25.32 -6.61
CA LYS A 66 -2.23 26.62 -6.42
C LYS A 66 -3.73 26.51 -6.67
N PRO A 67 -4.53 27.41 -6.08
CA PRO A 67 -5.97 27.44 -6.31
C PRO A 67 -6.34 27.53 -7.81
N ILE A 68 -7.32 26.73 -8.24
CA ILE A 68 -7.84 26.74 -9.62
C ILE A 68 -8.82 27.89 -9.87
N VAL A 69 -9.36 28.47 -8.79
CA VAL A 69 -10.24 29.64 -8.81
C VAL A 69 -9.86 30.58 -7.68
N SER A 70 -9.94 31.89 -7.92
CA SER A 70 -9.70 32.90 -6.89
C SER A 70 -10.81 32.84 -5.83
N THR A 71 -10.44 32.65 -4.55
CA THR A 71 -11.40 32.59 -3.45
C THR A 71 -12.25 33.86 -3.34
N ASP A 72 -11.65 35.03 -3.49
CA ASP A 72 -12.35 36.34 -3.47
C ASP A 72 -13.48 36.43 -4.53
N SER A 73 -13.30 35.74 -5.66
CA SER A 73 -14.29 35.74 -6.74
C SER A 73 -15.52 34.89 -6.43
N ILE A 74 -15.41 33.88 -5.56
CA ILE A 74 -16.49 32.92 -5.28
C ILE A 74 -17.00 32.93 -3.84
N SER A 75 -16.21 33.42 -2.88
CA SER A 75 -16.51 33.41 -1.44
C SER A 75 -16.85 34.78 -0.90
N THR A 76 -17.78 34.84 0.07
CA THR A 76 -18.13 36.05 0.82
C THR A 76 -17.20 36.26 2.01
N THR A 77 -16.67 35.17 2.58
CA THR A 77 -15.75 35.21 3.72
C THR A 77 -14.27 35.33 3.30
N GLY A 78 -13.98 35.06 2.03
CA GLY A 78 -12.62 34.96 1.49
C GLY A 78 -11.98 33.58 1.67
N GLY A 79 -12.71 32.59 2.19
CA GLY A 79 -12.29 31.20 2.33
C GLY A 79 -13.33 30.23 1.77
N VAL A 80 -12.88 29.16 1.13
CA VAL A 80 -13.72 28.06 0.61
C VAL A 80 -13.19 26.73 1.09
N ARG A 81 -14.10 25.85 1.50
CA ARG A 81 -13.78 24.55 2.10
C ARG A 81 -14.71 23.48 1.60
N ASP A 82 -14.33 22.23 1.86
CA ASP A 82 -15.14 21.03 1.64
C ASP A 82 -15.72 20.94 0.21
N PRO A 83 -14.89 21.08 -0.86
CA PRO A 83 -15.41 21.02 -2.21
C PRO A 83 -15.91 19.62 -2.53
N HIS A 84 -17.18 19.53 -2.92
CA HIS A 84 -17.76 18.33 -3.49
C HIS A 84 -18.08 18.55 -4.97
N ILE A 85 -17.61 17.65 -5.82
CA ILE A 85 -17.82 17.70 -7.27
C ILE A 85 -18.65 16.52 -7.77
N LEU A 86 -19.54 16.78 -8.73
CA LEU A 86 -20.40 15.79 -9.37
C LEU A 86 -20.38 15.99 -10.89
N ARG A 87 -20.23 14.89 -11.64
CA ARG A 87 -20.61 14.85 -13.06
C ARG A 87 -22.13 14.68 -13.14
N GLY A 88 -22.79 15.62 -13.79
CA GLY A 88 -24.23 15.61 -13.96
C GLY A 88 -24.71 14.73 -15.11
N GLU A 89 -25.98 14.33 -15.03
CA GLU A 89 -26.70 13.57 -16.06
C GLU A 89 -26.89 14.36 -17.37
N ASP A 90 -26.71 15.68 -17.32
CA ASP A 90 -26.80 16.59 -18.46
C ASP A 90 -25.43 16.88 -19.11
N GLY A 91 -24.36 16.22 -18.64
CA GLY A 91 -22.99 16.39 -19.11
C GLY A 91 -22.28 17.63 -18.55
N ASN A 92 -22.93 18.43 -17.69
CA ASN A 92 -22.26 19.49 -16.93
C ASN A 92 -21.61 18.91 -15.66
N PHE A 93 -20.77 19.72 -15.03
CA PHE A 93 -20.17 19.48 -13.74
C PHE A 93 -20.72 20.46 -12.72
N TYR A 94 -20.96 19.95 -11.53
CA TYR A 94 -21.53 20.70 -10.42
C TYR A 94 -20.57 20.61 -9.24
N MET A 95 -20.31 21.74 -8.61
CA MET A 95 -19.53 21.79 -7.39
C MET A 95 -20.29 22.58 -6.32
N VAL A 96 -20.23 22.10 -5.09
CA VAL A 96 -20.75 22.81 -3.93
C VAL A 96 -19.66 22.92 -2.86
N LEU A 97 -19.64 24.05 -2.15
CA LEU A 97 -18.58 24.38 -1.19
C LEU A 97 -19.13 25.08 0.05
N THR A 98 -18.43 24.93 1.16
CA THR A 98 -18.62 25.73 2.39
C THR A 98 -17.98 27.11 2.20
N ASP A 99 -18.74 28.20 2.36
CA ASP A 99 -18.22 29.58 2.38
C ASP A 99 -17.74 29.93 3.79
N LEU A 100 -16.49 29.57 4.11
CA LEU A 100 -15.94 29.70 5.46
C LEU A 100 -14.44 30.01 5.43
N LYS A 101 -14.07 31.02 6.22
CA LYS A 101 -12.69 31.36 6.56
C LYS A 101 -12.46 31.16 8.05
N THR A 102 -11.78 30.09 8.43
CA THR A 102 -11.71 29.63 9.83
C THR A 102 -10.99 30.60 10.76
N ASN A 103 -10.10 31.44 10.24
CA ASN A 103 -9.46 32.52 10.99
C ASN A 103 -10.45 33.61 11.46
N GLU A 104 -11.66 33.66 10.89
CA GLU A 104 -12.75 34.57 11.29
C GLU A 104 -13.78 33.87 12.21
N GLY A 105 -13.55 32.60 12.55
CA GLY A 105 -14.42 31.77 13.38
C GLY A 105 -14.97 30.56 12.63
N TRP A 106 -15.78 29.75 13.32
CA TRP A 106 -16.36 28.51 12.80
C TRP A 106 -17.87 28.62 12.46
N ASN A 107 -18.40 29.85 12.47
CA ASN A 107 -19.79 30.11 12.14
C ASN A 107 -19.89 30.57 10.69
N ASN A 108 -20.76 29.94 9.89
CA ASN A 108 -21.07 30.36 8.53
C ASN A 108 -22.47 29.89 8.12
N THR A 109 -23.25 30.73 7.48
CA THR A 109 -24.56 30.32 6.94
C THR A 109 -24.54 30.19 5.41
N GLY A 110 -23.37 30.40 4.82
CA GLY A 110 -23.14 30.45 3.39
C GLY A 110 -22.68 29.12 2.80
N ILE A 111 -23.29 28.74 1.68
CA ILE A 111 -22.79 27.73 0.74
C ILE A 111 -22.60 28.35 -0.64
N ILE A 112 -21.72 27.76 -1.44
CA ILE A 112 -21.46 28.17 -2.82
C ILE A 112 -21.92 27.04 -3.73
N LEU A 113 -22.69 27.38 -4.75
CA LEU A 113 -23.01 26.50 -5.88
C LEU A 113 -22.16 26.94 -7.07
N ALA A 114 -21.62 25.99 -7.81
CA ALA A 114 -20.83 26.23 -9.00
C ALA A 114 -21.21 25.24 -10.10
N LYS A 115 -21.28 25.73 -11.34
CA LYS A 115 -21.57 24.95 -12.54
C LYS A 115 -20.49 25.17 -13.59
N SER A 116 -20.09 24.11 -14.27
CA SER A 116 -19.11 24.15 -15.35
C SER A 116 -19.48 23.15 -16.45
N SER A 117 -19.15 23.46 -17.70
CA SER A 117 -19.23 22.48 -18.81
C SER A 117 -17.89 21.83 -19.13
N ASP A 118 -16.79 22.26 -18.49
CA ASP A 118 -15.42 21.90 -18.90
C ASP A 118 -14.43 21.71 -17.73
N LEU A 119 -14.92 21.73 -16.48
CA LEU A 119 -14.16 21.66 -15.23
C LEU A 119 -13.19 22.84 -14.97
N ILE A 120 -13.06 23.78 -15.90
CA ILE A 120 -12.12 24.90 -15.88
C ILE A 120 -12.85 26.19 -15.54
N ASN A 121 -13.90 26.49 -16.31
CA ASN A 121 -14.67 27.72 -16.19
C ASN A 121 -15.89 27.46 -15.32
N TRP A 122 -16.00 28.18 -14.21
CA TRP A 122 -17.05 28.00 -13.21
C TRP A 122 -17.95 29.23 -13.11
N GLU A 123 -19.24 29.03 -13.36
CA GLU A 123 -20.29 29.99 -12.97
C GLU A 123 -20.66 29.71 -11.53
N THR A 124 -20.63 30.74 -10.66
CA THR A 124 -20.85 30.56 -9.22
C THR A 124 -22.00 31.40 -8.67
N SER A 125 -22.67 30.86 -7.67
CA SER A 125 -23.77 31.51 -6.94
C SER A 125 -23.60 31.27 -5.44
N ARG A 126 -23.74 32.34 -4.65
CA ARG A 126 -23.55 32.31 -3.20
C ARG A 126 -24.90 32.35 -2.51
N ILE A 127 -25.12 31.43 -1.56
CA ILE A 127 -26.41 31.27 -0.90
C ILE A 127 -26.20 31.32 0.60
N ASP A 128 -26.73 32.39 1.22
CA ASP A 128 -26.84 32.50 2.67
C ASP A 128 -28.17 31.89 3.11
N LEU A 129 -28.11 30.69 3.70
CA LEU A 129 -29.29 29.90 4.08
C LEU A 129 -30.16 30.63 5.10
N ALA A 130 -29.55 31.33 6.06
CA ALA A 130 -30.26 32.08 7.09
C ALA A 130 -31.04 33.26 6.51
N LYS A 131 -30.54 33.87 5.44
CA LYS A 131 -31.25 34.93 4.72
C LYS A 131 -32.31 34.39 3.76
N LYS A 132 -32.04 33.24 3.14
CA LYS A 132 -32.92 32.64 2.11
C LYS A 132 -34.17 32.02 2.73
N PHE A 133 -34.04 31.37 3.88
CA PHE A 133 -35.12 30.62 4.52
C PHE A 133 -35.38 31.16 5.93
N SER A 134 -36.56 31.74 6.13
CA SER A 134 -36.96 32.33 7.41
C SER A 134 -36.97 31.33 8.57
N GLU A 135 -37.27 30.07 8.27
CA GLU A 135 -37.31 28.94 9.18
C GLU A 135 -35.93 28.62 9.77
N PHE A 136 -34.87 29.05 9.07
CA PHE A 136 -33.48 28.83 9.43
C PHE A 136 -32.73 30.15 9.68
N SER A 137 -33.43 31.24 10.03
CA SER A 137 -32.80 32.55 10.25
C SER A 137 -31.75 32.57 11.36
N ASP A 138 -31.87 31.65 12.32
CA ASP A 138 -31.07 31.65 13.55
C ASP A 138 -30.01 30.53 13.53
N ILE A 139 -29.82 29.83 12.40
CA ILE A 139 -28.77 28.81 12.29
C ILE A 139 -27.40 29.41 12.53
N THR A 140 -26.51 28.61 13.12
CA THR A 140 -25.14 29.04 13.43
C THR A 140 -24.16 28.65 12.33
N ARG A 141 -24.36 27.46 11.74
CA ARG A 141 -23.47 26.94 10.72
C ARG A 141 -24.15 26.04 9.69
N ALA A 142 -23.62 26.01 8.47
CA ALA A 142 -23.90 25.03 7.43
C ALA A 142 -22.60 24.56 6.77
N TRP A 143 -22.30 23.27 6.84
CA TRP A 143 -20.98 22.71 6.51
C TRP A 143 -21.07 21.53 5.57
N ALA A 144 -19.98 21.37 4.81
CA ALA A 144 -19.74 20.25 3.91
C ALA A 144 -20.93 19.94 3.00
N PRO A 145 -21.38 20.92 2.19
CA PRO A 145 -22.42 20.64 1.22
C PRO A 145 -21.88 19.65 0.18
N GLN A 146 -22.76 18.75 -0.24
CA GLN A 146 -22.50 17.77 -1.29
C GLN A 146 -23.73 17.66 -2.19
N THR A 147 -23.57 17.01 -3.36
CA THR A 147 -24.61 16.96 -4.40
C THR A 147 -24.77 15.55 -4.97
N ILE A 148 -26.01 15.14 -5.19
CA ILE A 148 -26.36 13.89 -5.89
C ILE A 148 -27.58 14.12 -6.78
N TYR A 149 -27.65 13.44 -7.93
CA TYR A 149 -28.82 13.50 -8.79
C TYR A 149 -29.95 12.60 -8.26
N ASP A 150 -31.13 13.20 -8.08
CA ASP A 150 -32.36 12.49 -7.75
C ASP A 150 -33.16 12.20 -9.02
N ALA A 151 -33.12 10.95 -9.46
CA ALA A 151 -33.84 10.51 -10.64
C ALA A 151 -35.38 10.51 -10.47
N GLU A 152 -35.90 10.43 -9.24
CA GLU A 152 -37.35 10.48 -8.99
C GLU A 152 -37.87 11.92 -9.07
N ALA A 153 -37.10 12.87 -8.52
CA ALA A 153 -37.43 14.29 -8.59
C ALA A 153 -37.04 14.93 -9.94
N GLY A 154 -36.08 14.32 -10.66
CA GLY A 154 -35.48 14.88 -11.87
C GLY A 154 -34.61 16.10 -11.58
N LYS A 155 -33.99 16.18 -10.39
CA LYS A 155 -33.28 17.36 -9.88
C LYS A 155 -32.01 16.99 -9.15
N TYR A 156 -31.10 17.95 -9.01
CA TYR A 156 -29.93 17.79 -8.14
C TYR A 156 -30.32 18.11 -6.70
N MET A 157 -30.12 17.13 -5.83
CA MET A 157 -30.26 17.27 -4.38
C MET A 157 -28.94 17.75 -3.80
N ILE A 158 -28.98 18.85 -3.04
CA ILE A 158 -27.86 19.35 -2.25
C ILE A 158 -28.13 19.01 -0.79
N TYR A 159 -27.16 18.39 -0.13
CA TYR A 159 -27.26 18.00 1.27
C TYR A 159 -26.05 18.50 2.05
N PHE A 160 -26.26 18.87 3.31
CA PHE A 160 -25.25 19.51 4.15
C PHE A 160 -25.56 19.34 5.63
N SER A 161 -24.56 19.57 6.46
CA SER A 161 -24.68 19.54 7.91
C SER A 161 -25.07 20.92 8.42
N MET A 162 -26.05 21.03 9.31
CA MET A 162 -26.53 22.33 9.81
C MET A 162 -26.79 22.31 11.32
N LEU A 163 -26.36 23.38 12.00
CA LEU A 163 -26.61 23.58 13.44
C LEU A 163 -27.68 24.64 13.67
N GLN A 164 -28.79 24.22 14.26
CA GLN A 164 -29.81 25.10 14.82
C GLN A 164 -29.50 25.43 16.31
N PRO A 165 -29.95 26.59 16.82
CA PRO A 165 -29.73 26.98 18.21
C PRO A 165 -30.18 25.92 19.21
N GLY A 166 -29.33 25.65 20.21
CA GLY A 166 -29.62 24.71 21.30
C GLY A 166 -29.63 23.23 20.91
N GLY A 167 -29.25 22.89 19.68
CA GLY A 167 -29.19 21.52 19.18
C GLY A 167 -27.76 21.02 18.95
N TYR A 168 -27.65 20.10 18.01
CA TYR A 168 -26.42 19.50 17.47
C TYR A 168 -26.51 19.49 15.94
N ASP A 169 -25.39 19.24 15.27
CA ASP A 169 -25.30 19.24 13.81
C ASP A 169 -26.06 18.05 13.22
N LYS A 170 -26.91 18.33 12.23
CA LYS A 170 -27.74 17.32 11.57
C LYS A 170 -27.64 17.46 10.06
N VAL A 171 -27.91 16.39 9.35
CA VAL A 171 -27.90 16.39 7.87
C VAL A 171 -29.26 16.84 7.35
N TYR A 172 -29.26 17.86 6.51
CA TYR A 172 -30.43 18.36 5.79
C TYR A 172 -30.21 18.24 4.29
N TYR A 173 -31.29 18.27 3.52
CA TYR A 173 -31.24 18.33 2.07
C TYR A 173 -32.22 19.36 1.52
N THR A 174 -31.97 19.79 0.28
CA THR A 174 -32.80 20.70 -0.50
C THR A 174 -32.51 20.47 -1.99
N TYR A 175 -33.39 20.90 -2.88
CA TYR A 175 -33.16 20.83 -4.32
C TYR A 175 -32.63 22.16 -4.87
N ALA A 176 -31.66 22.04 -5.78
CA ALA A 176 -31.22 23.14 -6.62
C ALA A 176 -32.28 23.47 -7.68
N ASN A 177 -32.34 24.74 -8.10
CA ASN A 177 -33.08 25.13 -9.30
C ASN A 177 -32.40 24.57 -10.57
N GLU A 178 -33.13 24.58 -11.69
CA GLU A 178 -32.69 24.02 -12.99
C GLU A 178 -31.35 24.59 -13.47
N ASP A 179 -31.12 25.88 -13.24
CA ASP A 179 -29.93 26.62 -13.59
C ASP A 179 -28.77 26.44 -12.59
N PHE A 180 -28.98 25.75 -11.46
CA PHE A 180 -27.99 25.51 -10.40
C PHE A 180 -27.38 26.79 -9.81
N THR A 181 -28.18 27.85 -9.74
CA THR A 181 -27.81 29.16 -9.18
C THR A 181 -28.46 29.43 -7.82
N GLY A 182 -29.35 28.54 -7.38
CA GLY A 182 -30.21 28.76 -6.23
C GLY A 182 -30.82 27.48 -5.67
N LEU A 183 -31.47 27.62 -4.51
CA LEU A 183 -32.25 26.57 -3.86
C LEU A 183 -33.74 26.85 -4.02
N GLU A 184 -34.50 25.86 -4.45
CA GLU A 184 -35.94 25.97 -4.71
C GLU A 184 -36.82 25.46 -3.56
N THR A 185 -36.33 24.57 -2.72
CA THR A 185 -37.08 23.99 -1.59
C THR A 185 -36.50 24.43 -0.24
N VAL A 186 -37.36 24.56 0.76
CA VAL A 186 -36.92 24.76 2.15
C VAL A 186 -36.15 23.51 2.60
N PRO A 187 -34.98 23.63 3.26
CA PRO A 187 -34.23 22.46 3.70
C PRO A 187 -35.04 21.54 4.62
N GLU A 188 -35.02 20.25 4.30
CA GLU A 188 -35.69 19.19 5.06
C GLU A 188 -34.65 18.31 5.76
N HIS A 189 -35.03 17.77 6.92
CA HIS A 189 -34.12 16.95 7.71
C HIS A 189 -33.99 15.55 7.10
N LEU A 190 -32.77 15.15 6.74
CA LEU A 190 -32.52 13.92 5.99
C LEU A 190 -32.33 12.69 6.89
N PHE A 191 -31.56 12.85 7.98
CA PHE A 191 -31.09 11.73 8.78
C PHE A 191 -31.12 11.99 10.28
N TYR A 192 -31.70 11.05 11.02
CA TYR A 192 -31.76 11.06 12.48
C TYR A 192 -30.66 10.16 13.05
N SER A 193 -29.65 10.74 13.71
CA SER A 193 -28.69 9.93 14.45
C SER A 193 -29.38 9.17 15.59
N PRO A 194 -29.18 7.84 15.73
CA PRO A 194 -29.80 7.06 16.80
C PRO A 194 -29.45 7.52 18.22
N ASP A 195 -28.30 8.18 18.40
CA ASP A 195 -27.80 8.67 19.69
C ASP A 195 -28.09 10.16 19.93
N GLU A 196 -28.78 10.83 19.00
CA GLU A 196 -29.07 12.26 19.02
C GLU A 196 -27.81 13.12 19.25
N LYS A 197 -26.69 12.76 18.59
CA LYS A 197 -25.45 13.53 18.55
C LYS A 197 -25.16 14.10 17.16
N SER A 198 -24.18 15.02 17.11
CA SER A 198 -23.74 15.66 15.86
C SER A 198 -23.33 14.61 14.84
N CYS A 199 -23.94 14.71 13.65
CA CYS A 199 -23.55 14.01 12.44
C CYS A 199 -23.22 15.05 11.37
N ILE A 200 -22.02 14.95 10.81
CA ILE A 200 -21.52 15.88 9.79
C ILE A 200 -20.88 15.15 8.61
N ASP A 201 -20.47 15.91 7.60
CA ASP A 201 -19.70 15.46 6.44
C ASP A 201 -20.35 14.26 5.73
N ALA A 202 -21.66 14.34 5.51
CA ALA A 202 -22.39 13.27 4.85
C ALA A 202 -21.93 13.12 3.40
N ASP A 203 -21.81 11.89 2.91
CA ASP A 203 -21.54 11.53 1.51
C ASP A 203 -22.44 10.37 1.07
N ILE A 204 -23.18 10.54 -0.03
CA ILE A 204 -24.20 9.60 -0.47
C ILE A 204 -23.80 9.01 -1.82
N ILE A 205 -23.67 7.68 -1.86
CA ILE A 205 -23.47 6.94 -3.09
C ILE A 205 -24.59 5.94 -3.33
N LYS A 206 -25.03 5.82 -4.58
CA LYS A 206 -26.01 4.81 -5.00
C LYS A 206 -25.30 3.53 -5.45
N LYS A 207 -25.77 2.38 -4.97
CA LYS A 207 -25.34 1.07 -5.46
C LYS A 207 -26.54 0.13 -5.60
N GLY A 208 -26.80 -0.31 -6.83
CA GLY A 208 -28.04 -1.00 -7.16
C GLY A 208 -29.25 -0.11 -6.89
N ASN A 209 -30.20 -0.61 -6.09
CA ASN A 209 -31.41 0.12 -5.70
C ASN A 209 -31.31 0.78 -4.33
N LYS A 210 -30.11 0.85 -3.73
CA LYS A 210 -29.90 1.39 -2.39
C LYS A 210 -28.98 2.61 -2.40
N PHE A 211 -29.20 3.48 -1.42
CA PHE A 211 -28.37 4.64 -1.12
C PHE A 211 -27.59 4.38 0.16
N TYR A 212 -26.30 4.66 0.13
CA TYR A 212 -25.37 4.50 1.24
C TYR A 212 -24.88 5.89 1.62
N MET A 213 -25.33 6.40 2.76
CA MET A 213 -24.88 7.68 3.30
C MET A 213 -23.79 7.42 4.33
N PHE A 214 -22.55 7.73 3.96
CA PHE A 214 -21.42 7.83 4.88
C PHE A 214 -21.54 9.13 5.66
N TYR A 215 -21.19 9.13 6.95
CA TYR A 215 -21.26 10.32 7.78
C TYR A 215 -20.30 10.21 8.97
N LYS A 216 -19.76 11.35 9.39
CA LYS A 216 -18.92 11.48 10.58
C LYS A 216 -19.78 11.64 11.82
N THR A 217 -19.45 10.94 12.89
CA THR A 217 -20.04 11.14 14.23
C THR A 217 -19.06 11.85 15.18
N GLU A 218 -19.57 12.76 16.01
CA GLU A 218 -18.75 13.61 16.93
C GLU A 218 -19.00 13.33 18.43
N GLY A 219 -19.68 12.23 18.77
CA GLY A 219 -20.01 11.87 20.15
C GLY A 219 -18.83 11.34 20.96
N THR A 220 -18.83 11.50 22.29
CA THR A 220 -17.74 11.02 23.17
C THR A 220 -17.56 9.49 23.20
N ALA A 221 -18.55 8.72 22.71
CA ALA A 221 -18.49 7.27 22.55
C ALA A 221 -18.55 6.81 21.08
N THR A 222 -18.80 7.75 20.15
CA THR A 222 -19.08 7.51 18.73
C THR A 222 -18.28 8.49 17.87
N LYS A 223 -16.97 8.30 17.73
CA LYS A 223 -16.12 9.11 16.84
C LYS A 223 -15.62 8.26 15.69
N GLY A 224 -15.86 8.71 14.46
CA GLY A 224 -15.46 8.01 13.24
C GLY A 224 -16.48 8.17 12.12
N ILE A 225 -16.21 7.50 11.00
CA ILE A 225 -17.07 7.40 9.83
C ILE A 225 -17.98 6.18 9.97
N ARG A 226 -19.29 6.40 9.82
CA ARG A 226 -20.32 5.35 9.80
C ARG A 226 -21.09 5.41 8.50
N VAL A 227 -21.93 4.42 8.25
CA VAL A 227 -22.82 4.37 7.08
C VAL A 227 -24.25 4.11 7.52
N ALA A 228 -25.20 4.77 6.86
CA ALA A 228 -26.62 4.47 6.94
C ALA A 228 -27.15 4.14 5.55
N VAL A 229 -28.04 3.15 5.45
CA VAL A 229 -28.51 2.62 4.18
C VAL A 229 -30.01 2.85 4.03
N SER A 230 -30.44 3.25 2.83
CA SER A 230 -31.86 3.43 2.50
C SER A 230 -32.23 2.88 1.13
N ASP A 231 -33.51 2.57 0.95
CA ASP A 231 -34.15 2.32 -0.34
C ASP A 231 -34.66 3.62 -1.02
N SER A 232 -34.63 4.75 -0.31
CA SER A 232 -35.05 6.08 -0.78
C SER A 232 -33.95 7.11 -0.54
N LEU A 233 -33.70 7.98 -1.52
CA LEU A 233 -32.66 9.00 -1.41
C LEU A 233 -32.93 10.01 -0.29
N THR A 234 -34.20 10.33 -0.04
CA THR A 234 -34.63 11.46 0.82
C THR A 234 -35.17 11.03 2.18
N SER A 235 -35.26 9.72 2.45
CA SER A 235 -35.85 9.22 3.71
C SER A 235 -35.39 7.80 4.02
N GLY A 236 -35.66 7.31 5.23
CA GLY A 236 -35.55 5.87 5.54
C GLY A 236 -34.14 5.33 5.79
N TYR A 237 -33.14 6.19 5.96
CA TYR A 237 -31.78 5.78 6.29
C TYR A 237 -31.71 5.04 7.63
N VAL A 238 -31.21 3.81 7.60
CA VAL A 238 -30.98 2.95 8.76
C VAL A 238 -29.47 2.79 8.97
N PRO A 239 -28.93 3.19 10.14
CA PRO A 239 -27.50 3.04 10.44
C PRO A 239 -27.05 1.59 10.52
N GLU A 240 -25.90 1.31 9.93
CA GLU A 240 -25.21 0.03 10.04
C GLU A 240 -24.31 -0.01 11.27
N GLU A 241 -23.99 -1.23 11.71
CA GLU A 241 -23.06 -1.45 12.82
C GLU A 241 -21.59 -1.20 12.40
N GLY A 242 -20.80 -0.74 13.38
CA GLY A 242 -19.37 -0.53 13.25
C GLY A 242 -18.97 0.75 12.51
N TYR A 243 -17.69 1.09 12.63
CA TYR A 243 -17.03 2.15 11.87
C TYR A 243 -16.56 1.63 10.52
N LYS A 244 -16.43 2.55 9.57
CA LYS A 244 -15.98 2.27 8.20
C LYS A 244 -14.58 2.82 7.94
N ASP A 245 -14.16 3.83 8.69
CA ASP A 245 -12.74 4.11 8.85
C ASP A 245 -12.02 2.94 9.54
N GLN A 246 -10.74 2.78 9.24
CA GLN A 246 -9.91 1.64 9.64
C GLN A 246 -8.71 2.14 10.45
N THR A 247 -8.98 3.06 11.39
CA THR A 247 -7.98 3.74 12.21
C THR A 247 -8.54 4.09 13.58
N ASP A 248 -7.67 4.34 14.56
CA ASP A 248 -8.05 4.89 15.87
C ASP A 248 -7.89 6.42 15.93
N ARG A 249 -7.43 7.02 14.83
CA ARG A 249 -7.17 8.46 14.70
C ARG A 249 -8.47 9.24 14.49
N ALA A 250 -8.39 10.54 14.74
CA ALA A 250 -9.51 11.43 14.47
C ALA A 250 -9.65 11.62 12.96
N VAL A 251 -10.84 11.31 12.42
CA VAL A 251 -11.14 11.31 10.98
C VAL A 251 -12.31 12.23 10.66
N GLU A 252 -12.34 12.80 9.46
CA GLU A 252 -13.45 13.59 8.92
C GLU A 252 -13.51 13.59 7.39
N GLY A 253 -14.51 14.28 6.81
CA GLY A 253 -14.56 14.54 5.37
C GLY A 253 -14.59 13.28 4.50
N SER A 254 -15.51 12.36 4.79
CA SER A 254 -15.65 11.14 4.00
C SER A 254 -16.09 11.45 2.56
N SER A 255 -15.48 10.76 1.61
CA SER A 255 -15.93 10.69 0.22
C SER A 255 -15.78 9.25 -0.28
N VAL A 256 -16.65 8.81 -1.17
CA VAL A 256 -16.64 7.48 -1.78
C VAL A 256 -16.69 7.59 -3.29
N PHE A 257 -15.75 6.91 -3.96
CA PHE A 257 -15.77 6.76 -5.42
C PHE A 257 -15.59 5.31 -5.85
N LYS A 258 -16.02 5.01 -7.08
CA LYS A 258 -15.86 3.69 -7.69
C LYS A 258 -14.62 3.67 -8.58
N MET A 259 -13.82 2.62 -8.50
CA MET A 259 -12.70 2.41 -9.40
C MET A 259 -13.21 2.09 -10.82
N ILE A 260 -12.61 2.74 -11.83
CA ILE A 260 -12.82 2.48 -13.25
C ILE A 260 -12.61 0.99 -13.53
N ASP A 261 -13.52 0.40 -14.33
CA ASP A 261 -13.51 -1.01 -14.75
C ASP A 261 -13.42 -2.03 -13.60
N SER A 262 -13.91 -1.68 -12.41
CA SER A 262 -13.83 -2.52 -11.22
C SER A 262 -15.08 -2.42 -10.36
N ASP A 263 -15.40 -3.48 -9.60
CA ASP A 263 -16.46 -3.46 -8.58
C ASP A 263 -15.98 -2.91 -7.22
N THR A 264 -14.73 -2.46 -7.15
CA THR A 264 -14.14 -1.86 -5.95
C THR A 264 -14.55 -0.40 -5.79
N TYR A 265 -14.96 -0.07 -4.57
CA TYR A 265 -15.21 1.27 -4.08
C TYR A 265 -14.10 1.66 -3.11
N ILE A 266 -13.74 2.93 -3.12
CA ILE A 266 -12.77 3.51 -2.21
C ILE A 266 -13.49 4.53 -1.33
N LEU A 267 -13.43 4.32 -0.02
CA LEU A 267 -13.75 5.32 0.99
C LEU A 267 -12.46 6.04 1.35
N LEU A 268 -12.44 7.35 1.17
CA LEU A 268 -11.33 8.22 1.55
C LEU A 268 -11.76 9.14 2.69
N TYR A 269 -10.86 9.38 3.64
CA TYR A 269 -11.10 10.26 4.78
C TYR A 269 -9.81 10.93 5.28
N ASP A 270 -10.01 12.09 5.87
CA ASP A 270 -8.99 13.01 6.35
C ASP A 270 -8.66 12.75 7.82
N MET A 271 -7.44 12.29 8.10
CA MET A 271 -6.90 12.20 9.46
C MET A 271 -6.33 13.56 9.88
N TYR A 272 -7.24 14.51 10.11
CA TYR A 272 -6.95 15.94 10.16
C TYR A 272 -5.95 16.38 11.25
N ILE A 273 -5.79 15.59 12.32
CA ILE A 273 -4.78 15.86 13.37
C ILE A 273 -3.39 15.39 12.92
N ASP A 274 -3.33 14.26 12.23
CA ASP A 274 -2.09 13.63 11.79
C ASP A 274 -1.59 14.21 10.46
N GLY A 275 -2.41 15.01 9.77
CA GLY A 275 -2.08 15.61 8.47
C GLY A 275 -1.95 14.57 7.36
N LYS A 276 -2.73 13.49 7.44
CA LYS A 276 -2.68 12.34 6.54
C LYS A 276 -4.04 12.05 5.94
N TYR A 277 -4.04 11.47 4.76
CA TYR A 277 -5.24 10.92 4.12
C TYR A 277 -5.15 9.39 4.09
N GLN A 278 -6.27 8.70 4.32
CA GLN A 278 -6.33 7.24 4.24
C GLN A 278 -7.43 6.82 3.28
N PHE A 279 -7.14 5.81 2.46
CA PHE A 279 -8.12 5.16 1.60
C PHE A 279 -8.40 3.76 2.14
N ALA A 280 -9.65 3.34 2.05
CA ALA A 280 -10.07 1.99 2.37
C ALA A 280 -10.93 1.42 1.25
N GLU A 281 -10.65 0.18 0.84
CA GLU A 281 -11.35 -0.49 -0.25
C GLU A 281 -12.51 -1.34 0.25
N SER A 282 -13.58 -1.43 -0.54
CA SER A 282 -14.71 -2.32 -0.31
C SER A 282 -15.36 -2.71 -1.64
N THR A 283 -15.90 -3.93 -1.73
CA THR A 283 -16.75 -4.35 -2.85
C THR A 283 -18.24 -4.34 -2.49
N ASP A 284 -18.61 -4.03 -1.24
CA ASP A 284 -19.99 -4.07 -0.73
C ASP A 284 -20.47 -2.77 -0.07
N LEU A 285 -19.57 -1.79 0.14
CA LEU A 285 -19.81 -0.52 0.85
C LEU A 285 -20.09 -0.68 2.35
N LEU A 286 -19.85 -1.86 2.92
CA LEU A 286 -20.11 -2.18 4.33
C LEU A 286 -18.85 -2.66 5.05
N ASN A 287 -18.04 -3.47 4.36
CA ASN A 287 -16.80 -4.05 4.85
C ASN A 287 -15.63 -3.38 4.14
N PHE A 288 -14.90 -2.55 4.87
CA PHE A 288 -13.77 -1.79 4.37
C PHE A 288 -12.45 -2.34 4.90
N LYS A 289 -11.41 -2.28 4.07
CA LYS A 289 -10.04 -2.58 4.46
C LYS A 289 -9.15 -1.41 4.09
N ALA A 290 -8.39 -0.89 5.05
CA ALA A 290 -7.41 0.15 4.78
C ALA A 290 -6.41 -0.31 3.71
N LEU A 291 -6.13 0.56 2.76
CA LEU A 291 -4.97 0.43 1.90
C LEU A 291 -3.72 0.83 2.69
N GLY A 292 -2.64 0.06 2.49
CA GLY A 292 -1.35 0.36 3.07
C GLY A 292 -0.79 1.68 2.55
N ALA A 293 0.08 2.31 3.33
CA ALA A 293 0.74 3.57 2.95
C ALA A 293 1.59 3.45 1.66
N ASP A 294 1.95 2.23 1.24
CA ASP A 294 2.64 1.95 -0.02
C ASP A 294 1.75 2.10 -1.26
N LYS A 295 0.43 1.98 -1.09
CA LYS A 295 -0.53 2.00 -2.19
C LYS A 295 -0.88 3.40 -2.64
N ILE A 296 -0.88 4.37 -1.73
CA ILE A 296 -1.37 5.72 -1.98
C ILE A 296 -0.18 6.68 -1.98
N SER A 297 -0.10 7.54 -2.99
CA SER A 297 0.93 8.58 -3.05
C SER A 297 0.32 9.90 -3.48
N MET A 298 0.70 10.98 -2.81
CA MET A 298 0.29 12.33 -3.13
C MET A 298 1.49 13.26 -2.98
N ASN A 299 1.73 14.15 -3.95
CA ASN A 299 2.77 15.19 -3.83
C ASN A 299 2.26 16.47 -3.15
N PHE A 300 1.13 16.39 -2.47
CA PHE A 300 0.40 17.47 -1.79
C PHE A 300 -0.27 16.93 -0.53
N HIS A 301 -0.82 17.82 0.29
CA HIS A 301 -1.52 17.47 1.53
C HIS A 301 -2.99 17.93 1.44
N PRO A 302 -3.91 17.06 1.00
CA PRO A 302 -5.32 17.42 0.92
C PRO A 302 -6.01 17.40 2.28
N ARG A 303 -7.08 18.18 2.35
CA ARG A 303 -8.13 18.16 3.36
C ARG A 303 -9.46 17.99 2.64
N HIS A 304 -10.36 17.25 3.29
CA HIS A 304 -11.76 17.00 2.92
C HIS A 304 -12.14 17.42 1.48
N GLY A 305 -12.16 16.44 0.59
CA GLY A 305 -12.46 16.63 -0.83
C GLY A 305 -13.09 15.40 -1.48
N THR A 306 -13.36 15.49 -2.78
CA THR A 306 -14.09 14.47 -3.57
C THR A 306 -13.33 14.07 -4.83
N ILE A 307 -13.46 12.81 -5.22
CA ILE A 307 -12.83 12.24 -6.43
C ILE A 307 -13.89 11.81 -7.43
N ILE A 308 -13.72 12.19 -8.70
CA ILE A 308 -14.56 11.71 -9.81
C ILE A 308 -13.70 11.11 -10.93
N PRO A 309 -14.21 10.12 -11.68
CA PRO A 309 -13.56 9.69 -12.91
C PRO A 309 -13.70 10.76 -14.02
N VAL A 310 -12.65 10.89 -14.82
CA VAL A 310 -12.58 11.80 -15.96
C VAL A 310 -12.09 11.06 -17.21
N THR A 311 -12.55 11.53 -18.36
CA THR A 311 -12.10 11.05 -19.67
C THR A 311 -10.70 11.59 -19.97
N GLU A 312 -10.02 10.96 -20.94
CA GLU A 312 -8.71 11.43 -21.38
C GLU A 312 -8.77 12.88 -21.91
N ALA A 313 -9.84 13.24 -22.63
CA ALA A 313 -10.02 14.58 -23.18
C ALA A 313 -10.18 15.67 -22.09
N GLU A 314 -10.88 15.35 -21.01
CA GLU A 314 -11.01 16.23 -19.84
C GLU A 314 -9.68 16.36 -19.12
N ALA A 315 -8.96 15.25 -18.89
CA ALA A 315 -7.62 15.28 -18.31
C ALA A 315 -6.63 16.10 -19.16
N THR A 316 -6.64 15.96 -20.48
CA THR A 316 -5.87 16.80 -21.42
C THR A 316 -6.21 18.28 -21.24
N SER A 317 -7.50 18.63 -21.16
CA SER A 317 -7.94 20.02 -21.03
C SER A 317 -7.52 20.63 -19.70
N LEU A 318 -7.68 19.88 -18.60
CA LEU A 318 -7.25 20.26 -17.27
C LEU A 318 -5.74 20.48 -17.19
N LEU A 319 -4.95 19.54 -17.71
CA LEU A 319 -3.49 19.67 -17.71
C LEU A 319 -3.02 20.86 -18.57
N LYS A 320 -3.71 21.17 -19.66
CA LYS A 320 -3.42 22.34 -20.50
C LYS A 320 -3.61 23.65 -19.75
N GLU A 321 -4.71 23.76 -19.02
CA GLU A 321 -5.05 24.99 -18.27
C GLU A 321 -4.25 25.12 -16.98
N PHE A 322 -4.04 24.02 -16.28
CA PHE A 322 -3.45 23.96 -14.95
C PHE A 322 -2.15 23.13 -14.93
N PRO A 323 -1.12 23.48 -15.71
CA PRO A 323 0.12 22.71 -15.72
C PRO A 323 0.89 22.84 -14.40
N SER A 324 1.61 21.77 -14.05
CA SER A 324 2.60 21.79 -12.96
C SER A 324 4.00 21.46 -13.51
N VAL A 325 5.03 22.07 -12.93
CA VAL A 325 6.42 21.91 -13.39
C VAL A 325 7.01 20.52 -13.06
N ASP A 326 6.57 19.92 -11.97
CA ASP A 326 7.18 18.70 -11.40
C ASP A 326 6.33 17.43 -11.62
N LEU A 327 5.48 17.42 -12.66
CA LEU A 327 4.69 16.23 -12.97
C LEU A 327 5.57 15.10 -13.54
N PRO A 328 5.43 13.86 -13.03
CA PRO A 328 6.00 12.71 -13.71
C PRO A 328 5.21 12.46 -14.99
N LEU A 329 5.76 12.86 -16.13
CA LEU A 329 5.06 12.68 -17.42
C LEU A 329 4.98 11.20 -17.84
N ILE A 330 5.81 10.35 -17.24
CA ILE A 330 5.69 8.89 -17.26
C ILE A 330 5.38 8.45 -15.83
N VAL A 331 4.30 7.70 -15.63
CA VAL A 331 3.85 7.25 -14.30
C VAL A 331 4.06 5.75 -14.08
N GLY A 332 4.57 5.04 -15.09
CA GLY A 332 4.90 3.63 -14.97
C GLY A 332 5.23 3.00 -16.32
N ALA A 333 5.35 1.68 -16.30
CA ALA A 333 5.62 0.84 -17.45
C ALA A 333 4.90 -0.50 -17.28
N ASN A 334 4.46 -1.08 -18.39
CA ASN A 334 3.84 -2.40 -18.42
C ASN A 334 4.68 -3.35 -19.28
N GLY A 335 4.35 -4.63 -19.27
CA GLY A 335 5.04 -5.65 -20.05
C GLY A 335 5.63 -6.75 -19.18
N ALA A 336 5.58 -7.98 -19.70
CA ALA A 336 5.99 -9.17 -18.95
C ALA A 336 7.47 -9.21 -18.55
N ALA A 337 8.32 -8.48 -19.28
CA ALA A 337 9.75 -8.35 -19.01
C ALA A 337 10.07 -7.35 -17.89
N ILE A 338 9.16 -6.42 -17.61
CA ILE A 338 9.38 -5.31 -16.68
C ILE A 338 8.99 -5.73 -15.27
N ARG A 339 9.90 -5.53 -14.31
CA ARG A 339 9.56 -5.58 -12.90
C ARG A 339 8.85 -4.28 -12.52
N LYS A 340 7.60 -4.38 -12.07
CA LYS A 340 6.81 -3.19 -11.69
C LYS A 340 7.37 -2.51 -10.44
N GLN A 341 7.86 -3.31 -9.49
CA GLN A 341 8.60 -2.81 -8.33
C GLN A 341 9.96 -2.29 -8.79
N ASN A 342 10.47 -1.23 -8.16
CA ASN A 342 11.76 -0.60 -8.48
C ASN A 342 11.87 0.16 -9.81
N ILE A 343 10.76 0.42 -10.52
CA ILE A 343 10.76 1.44 -11.58
C ILE A 343 11.08 2.80 -10.92
N VAL A 344 12.07 3.50 -11.46
CA VAL A 344 12.44 4.85 -11.02
C VAL A 344 12.10 5.83 -12.11
N VAL A 345 11.29 6.83 -11.77
CA VAL A 345 10.99 7.97 -12.62
C VAL A 345 11.60 9.19 -11.96
N ASN A 346 12.46 9.91 -12.68
CA ASN A 346 12.99 11.20 -12.27
C ASN A 346 12.45 12.29 -13.21
N PRO A 347 11.40 13.03 -12.79
CA PRO A 347 10.78 14.08 -13.61
C PRO A 347 11.70 15.27 -13.88
N GLU A 348 12.58 15.61 -12.94
CA GLU A 348 13.53 16.72 -13.02
C GLU A 348 14.58 16.46 -14.10
N GLU A 349 15.16 15.26 -14.10
CA GLU A 349 16.15 14.82 -15.10
C GLU A 349 15.52 14.32 -16.40
N ALA A 350 14.19 14.19 -16.44
CA ALA A 350 13.45 13.55 -17.52
C ALA A 350 14.02 12.14 -17.83
N SER A 351 14.21 11.33 -16.79
CA SER A 351 14.78 9.99 -16.94
C SER A 351 13.89 8.92 -16.31
N VAL A 352 13.95 7.70 -16.87
CA VAL A 352 13.28 6.52 -16.32
C VAL A 352 14.26 5.35 -16.33
N TYR A 353 14.32 4.63 -15.21
CA TYR A 353 15.00 3.34 -15.12
C TYR A 353 13.97 2.22 -14.99
N LEU A 354 14.08 1.24 -15.88
CA LEU A 354 13.23 0.06 -15.95
C LEU A 354 14.01 -1.19 -15.52
N PRO A 355 13.74 -1.75 -14.34
CA PRO A 355 14.27 -3.06 -13.97
C PRO A 355 13.61 -4.16 -14.80
N VAL A 356 14.41 -5.07 -15.37
CA VAL A 356 13.91 -6.23 -16.12
C VAL A 356 14.32 -7.55 -15.50
N TYR A 357 13.51 -8.60 -15.72
CA TYR A 357 13.84 -9.96 -15.32
C TYR A 357 15.04 -10.51 -16.13
N THR A 358 15.87 -11.36 -15.52
CA THR A 358 17.16 -11.83 -16.07
C THR A 358 17.09 -12.45 -17.47
N ASP A 359 15.99 -13.12 -17.80
CA ASP A 359 15.79 -13.80 -19.09
C ASP A 359 15.15 -12.91 -20.17
N SER A 360 14.88 -11.65 -19.83
CA SER A 360 14.25 -10.71 -20.76
C SER A 360 15.23 -10.25 -21.83
N SER A 361 14.76 -10.16 -23.08
CA SER A 361 15.57 -9.58 -24.15
C SER A 361 15.63 -8.07 -24.02
N LEU A 362 16.84 -7.52 -23.87
CA LEU A 362 17.08 -6.08 -23.93
C LEU A 362 17.15 -5.57 -25.37
N THR A 363 17.39 -6.42 -26.38
CA THR A 363 17.55 -5.98 -27.78
C THR A 363 16.22 -5.69 -28.48
N ASP A 364 15.11 -6.19 -27.93
CA ASP A 364 13.77 -6.05 -28.50
C ASP A 364 12.73 -5.84 -27.37
N LEU A 365 13.06 -4.96 -26.42
CA LEU A 365 12.21 -4.70 -25.25
C LEU A 365 11.12 -3.68 -25.60
N ALA A 366 9.85 -4.05 -25.39
CA ALA A 366 8.70 -3.16 -25.47
C ALA A 366 8.15 -2.87 -24.07
N PRO A 367 8.55 -1.74 -23.43
CA PRO A 367 8.22 -1.46 -22.03
C PRO A 367 6.82 -0.89 -21.78
N GLU A 368 5.96 -0.80 -22.80
CA GLU A 368 4.57 -0.30 -22.72
C GLU A 368 4.41 0.86 -21.71
N LEU A 369 5.19 1.92 -21.90
CA LEU A 369 5.25 3.06 -20.97
C LEU A 369 3.87 3.67 -20.74
N VAL A 370 3.57 4.03 -19.49
CA VAL A 370 2.31 4.63 -19.07
C VAL A 370 2.53 6.12 -18.88
N ALA A 371 1.86 6.93 -19.68
CA ALA A 371 1.93 8.39 -19.59
C ALA A 371 1.01 8.94 -18.47
N PHE A 372 1.37 10.10 -17.95
CA PHE A 372 0.50 10.91 -17.11
C PHE A 372 -0.80 11.26 -17.84
N PRO A 373 -1.96 11.37 -17.15
CA PRO A 373 -3.22 11.76 -17.79
C PRO A 373 -3.09 13.05 -18.62
N GLY A 374 -3.54 13.02 -19.87
CA GLY A 374 -3.44 14.13 -20.81
C GLY A 374 -2.12 14.21 -21.58
N VAL A 375 -1.14 13.35 -21.28
CA VAL A 375 0.15 13.28 -21.99
C VAL A 375 0.15 12.10 -22.95
N SER A 376 0.71 12.29 -24.15
CA SER A 376 0.84 11.22 -25.15
C SER A 376 2.30 10.88 -25.41
N ILE A 377 2.58 9.59 -25.67
CA ILE A 377 3.89 9.11 -26.09
C ILE A 377 3.85 8.98 -27.62
N VAL A 378 4.72 9.71 -28.32
CA VAL A 378 4.67 9.82 -29.80
C VAL A 378 4.96 8.48 -30.47
N GLU A 379 5.94 7.74 -29.95
CA GLU A 379 6.31 6.43 -30.45
C GLU A 379 6.58 5.52 -29.26
N ASN A 380 5.67 4.56 -29.05
CA ASN A 380 5.83 3.48 -28.10
C ASN A 380 6.02 2.19 -28.90
N GLY A 381 7.11 1.49 -28.66
CA GLY A 381 7.48 0.32 -29.45
C GLY A 381 8.73 -0.35 -28.89
N ALA A 382 9.05 -1.51 -29.45
CA ALA A 382 10.23 -2.25 -29.07
C ALA A 382 11.50 -1.48 -29.45
N LYS A 383 12.48 -1.44 -28.54
CA LYS A 383 13.78 -0.79 -28.74
C LYS A 383 14.91 -1.68 -28.20
N ASP A 384 16.12 -1.41 -28.67
CA ASP A 384 17.34 -2.04 -28.16
C ASP A 384 17.92 -1.22 -27.00
N PHE A 385 17.76 -1.74 -25.79
CA PHE A 385 18.31 -1.19 -24.55
C PHE A 385 19.68 -1.80 -24.19
N SER A 386 20.16 -2.81 -24.93
CA SER A 386 21.46 -3.44 -24.66
C SER A 386 22.63 -2.50 -24.95
N THR A 387 22.41 -1.46 -25.77
CA THR A 387 23.40 -0.44 -26.11
C THR A 387 23.31 0.83 -25.25
N GLY A 388 22.35 0.91 -24.32
CA GLY A 388 22.15 2.06 -23.44
C GLY A 388 20.70 2.58 -23.43
N ALA A 389 20.52 3.80 -22.91
CA ALA A 389 19.22 4.42 -22.80
C ALA A 389 18.65 4.85 -24.17
N ASN A 390 17.33 4.77 -24.30
CA ASN A 390 16.56 5.18 -25.46
C ASN A 390 15.76 6.45 -25.18
N SER A 391 15.69 7.35 -26.16
CA SER A 391 14.85 8.54 -26.07
C SER A 391 13.39 8.23 -26.38
N TYR A 392 12.49 8.78 -25.58
CA TYR A 392 11.04 8.78 -25.80
C TYR A 392 10.53 10.21 -25.82
N THR A 393 9.82 10.57 -26.89
CA THR A 393 9.23 11.90 -27.02
C THR A 393 7.80 11.87 -26.48
N LEU A 394 7.54 12.72 -25.49
CA LEU A 394 6.22 12.94 -24.93
C LEU A 394 5.66 14.25 -25.46
N SER A 395 4.40 14.24 -25.88
CA SER A 395 3.66 15.40 -26.35
C SER A 395 2.66 15.84 -25.29
N LEU A 396 2.78 17.11 -24.90
CA LEU A 396 1.92 17.75 -23.91
C LEU A 396 0.72 18.47 -24.59
N PRO A 397 -0.36 18.76 -23.85
CA PRO A 397 -1.55 19.42 -24.38
C PRO A 397 -1.34 20.81 -24.98
N ASP A 398 -0.29 21.54 -24.58
CA ASP A 398 0.06 22.86 -25.12
C ASP A 398 0.82 22.78 -26.46
N GLY A 399 1.10 21.56 -26.94
CA GLY A 399 1.87 21.29 -28.15
C GLY A 399 3.38 21.23 -27.92
N SER A 400 3.86 21.49 -26.70
CA SER A 400 5.26 21.29 -26.35
C SER A 400 5.61 19.79 -26.31
N GLN A 401 6.90 19.51 -26.45
CA GLN A 401 7.43 18.16 -26.37
C GLN A 401 8.52 18.09 -25.30
N LYS A 402 8.52 17.01 -24.52
CA LYS A 402 9.59 16.68 -23.56
C LYS A 402 10.17 15.32 -23.95
N ILE A 403 11.49 15.24 -23.99
CA ILE A 403 12.19 13.99 -24.30
C ILE A 403 12.61 13.37 -22.97
N TYR A 404 12.23 12.12 -22.76
CA TYR A 404 12.69 11.30 -21.64
C TYR A 404 13.79 10.34 -22.10
N SER A 405 14.83 10.19 -21.29
CA SER A 405 15.85 9.15 -21.43
C SER A 405 15.43 7.93 -20.62
N VAL A 406 15.11 6.83 -21.30
CA VAL A 406 14.64 5.59 -20.66
C VAL A 406 15.75 4.55 -20.75
N ALA A 407 16.25 4.11 -19.61
CA ALA A 407 17.20 3.00 -19.51
C ALA A 407 16.47 1.74 -19.02
N ALA A 408 16.91 0.58 -19.48
CA ALA A 408 16.47 -0.70 -18.96
C ALA A 408 17.68 -1.59 -18.71
N ALA A 409 17.69 -2.31 -17.59
CA ALA A 409 18.76 -3.25 -17.26
C ALA A 409 18.21 -4.40 -16.42
N VAL A 410 18.88 -5.55 -16.53
CA VAL A 410 18.59 -6.69 -15.65
C VAL A 410 18.82 -6.27 -14.21
N ALA A 411 17.79 -6.48 -13.39
CA ALA A 411 17.80 -6.18 -11.97
C ALA A 411 17.28 -7.41 -11.22
N ASN A 412 18.18 -8.22 -10.69
CA ASN A 412 17.85 -9.44 -9.95
C ASN A 412 17.62 -9.19 -8.46
N ASN A 413 17.83 -7.96 -7.98
CA ASN A 413 17.35 -7.50 -6.69
C ASN A 413 16.14 -6.56 -6.83
N PRO A 414 15.07 -6.78 -6.05
CA PRO A 414 14.87 -7.86 -5.10
C PRO A 414 14.70 -9.22 -5.76
N VAL A 415 15.10 -10.28 -5.05
CA VAL A 415 15.03 -11.66 -5.54
C VAL A 415 13.60 -12.21 -5.54
N LEU A 416 12.73 -11.63 -4.70
CA LEU A 416 11.31 -11.96 -4.61
C LEU A 416 10.46 -10.76 -5.05
N ASP A 417 9.39 -11.03 -5.80
CA ASP A 417 8.40 -10.01 -6.14
C ASP A 417 7.44 -9.80 -4.96
N GLY A 418 7.25 -8.55 -4.53
CA GLY A 418 6.40 -8.19 -3.39
C GLY A 418 7.20 -7.82 -2.13
N PHE A 419 6.49 -7.74 -1.00
CA PHE A 419 7.09 -7.36 0.27
C PHE A 419 7.38 -8.57 1.14
N TYR A 420 8.66 -8.77 1.42
CA TYR A 420 9.19 -9.85 2.23
C TYR A 420 10.38 -9.33 3.01
N ALA A 421 10.60 -9.90 4.18
CA ALA A 421 11.67 -9.49 5.05
C ALA A 421 12.28 -10.66 5.80
N ASP A 422 13.26 -10.35 6.64
CA ASP A 422 13.89 -11.28 7.57
C ASP A 422 14.21 -12.65 6.93
N PRO A 423 14.98 -12.66 5.82
CA PRO A 423 15.12 -13.84 4.98
C PRO A 423 16.04 -14.88 5.62
N GLU A 424 15.58 -16.12 5.72
CA GLU A 424 16.40 -17.30 5.98
C GLU A 424 16.62 -18.12 4.70
N ILE A 425 17.82 -18.68 4.50
CA ILE A 425 18.11 -19.50 3.32
C ILE A 425 18.85 -20.80 3.66
N ILE A 426 18.43 -21.91 3.05
CA ILE A 426 19.20 -23.17 3.06
C ILE A 426 19.36 -23.73 1.65
N TYR A 427 20.39 -24.54 1.46
CA TYR A 427 20.44 -25.52 0.39
C TYR A 427 19.87 -26.84 0.91
N SER A 428 18.82 -27.35 0.28
CA SER A 428 18.30 -28.67 0.62
C SER A 428 19.06 -29.74 -0.15
N TYR A 429 19.78 -30.62 0.55
CA TYR A 429 20.43 -31.78 -0.04
C TYR A 429 19.43 -32.85 -0.49
N LYS A 430 18.23 -32.85 0.09
CA LYS A 430 17.14 -33.73 -0.36
C LYS A 430 16.66 -33.39 -1.77
N ASP A 431 16.41 -32.10 -2.02
CA ASP A 431 15.77 -31.61 -3.25
C ASP A 431 16.79 -31.02 -4.24
N GLU A 432 18.06 -30.95 -3.85
CA GLU A 432 19.19 -30.40 -4.61
C GLU A 432 18.96 -28.96 -5.09
N LYS A 433 18.33 -28.13 -4.24
CA LYS A 433 18.02 -26.73 -4.55
C LYS A 433 17.92 -25.86 -3.30
N PHE A 434 17.98 -24.55 -3.50
CA PHE A 434 17.85 -23.55 -2.44
C PHE A 434 16.41 -23.31 -2.05
N TYR A 435 16.19 -23.01 -0.78
CA TYR A 435 14.92 -22.58 -0.22
C TYR A 435 15.10 -21.33 0.64
N LEU A 436 14.24 -20.34 0.43
CA LEU A 436 14.22 -19.05 1.09
C LEU A 436 12.93 -18.89 1.88
N TYR A 437 13.04 -18.55 3.16
CA TYR A 437 11.97 -18.45 4.13
C TYR A 437 11.94 -17.05 4.73
N PRO A 438 11.15 -16.12 4.19
CA PRO A 438 11.04 -14.78 4.74
C PRO A 438 9.85 -14.63 5.69
N THR A 439 9.85 -13.55 6.47
CA THR A 439 8.63 -12.90 6.97
C THR A 439 7.77 -12.42 5.79
N SER A 440 6.46 -12.68 5.84
CA SER A 440 5.49 -12.03 4.94
C SER A 440 5.30 -10.57 5.38
N ASP A 441 5.83 -9.61 4.61
CA ASP A 441 5.83 -8.18 4.94
C ASP A 441 4.72 -7.42 4.18
N GLY A 442 4.65 -6.09 4.28
CA GLY A 442 3.59 -5.29 3.66
C GLY A 442 2.29 -5.20 4.47
N PHE A 443 2.36 -5.55 5.76
CA PHE A 443 1.25 -5.45 6.70
C PHE A 443 1.58 -4.44 7.80
N ASP A 444 0.68 -3.48 8.04
CA ASP A 444 0.87 -2.44 9.04
C ASP A 444 1.29 -3.02 10.39
N GLY A 445 2.38 -2.50 10.95
CA GLY A 445 2.92 -2.94 12.24
C GLY A 445 3.38 -4.40 12.27
N TRP A 446 3.83 -4.94 11.14
CA TRP A 446 4.26 -6.34 10.99
C TRP A 446 3.16 -7.32 11.41
N SER A 447 1.91 -7.04 11.05
CA SER A 447 0.74 -7.83 11.50
C SER A 447 0.50 -9.12 10.72
N GLY A 448 1.41 -9.50 9.80
CA GLY A 448 1.35 -10.76 9.07
C GLY A 448 1.21 -11.99 9.97
N THR A 449 0.46 -12.99 9.50
CA THR A 449 0.08 -14.19 10.29
C THR A 449 0.52 -15.51 9.67
N TYR A 450 1.25 -15.47 8.55
CA TYR A 450 1.66 -16.67 7.84
C TYR A 450 3.08 -16.54 7.27
N PHE A 451 3.71 -17.68 7.04
CA PHE A 451 4.99 -17.82 6.38
C PHE A 451 4.83 -18.48 5.02
N LYS A 452 5.60 -18.01 4.05
CA LYS A 452 5.78 -18.65 2.74
C LYS A 452 7.19 -19.21 2.62
N THR A 453 7.41 -20.04 1.60
CA THR A 453 8.77 -20.39 1.15
C THR A 453 8.89 -20.28 -0.36
N PHE A 454 10.10 -20.01 -0.82
CA PHE A 454 10.46 -19.88 -2.22
C PHE A 454 11.62 -20.81 -2.52
N SER A 455 11.62 -21.46 -3.69
CA SER A 455 12.72 -22.34 -4.08
C SER A 455 13.42 -21.89 -5.37
N SER A 456 14.72 -22.12 -5.46
CA SER A 456 15.53 -21.79 -6.63
C SER A 456 16.66 -22.79 -6.83
N LYS A 457 17.01 -23.07 -8.10
CA LYS A 457 18.19 -23.89 -8.43
C LYS A 457 19.46 -23.06 -8.61
N ASP A 458 19.33 -21.76 -8.80
CA ASP A 458 20.41 -20.88 -9.26
C ASP A 458 20.46 -19.51 -8.55
N LEU A 459 19.71 -19.38 -7.45
CA LEU A 459 19.57 -18.18 -6.61
C LEU A 459 18.95 -16.95 -7.31
N VAL A 460 18.49 -17.09 -8.56
CA VAL A 460 17.90 -15.99 -9.35
C VAL A 460 16.47 -16.31 -9.75
N HIS A 461 16.21 -17.54 -10.20
CA HIS A 461 14.86 -17.98 -10.58
C HIS A 461 14.15 -18.59 -9.38
N TRP A 462 13.29 -17.80 -8.74
CA TRP A 462 12.54 -18.20 -7.55
C TRP A 462 11.12 -18.63 -7.89
N LYS A 463 10.70 -19.77 -7.34
CA LYS A 463 9.34 -20.28 -7.38
C LYS A 463 8.68 -20.09 -6.02
N ASP A 464 7.55 -19.40 -5.96
CA ASP A 464 6.68 -19.38 -4.77
C ASP A 464 6.09 -20.79 -4.55
N GLU A 465 6.46 -21.44 -3.44
CA GLU A 465 5.94 -22.77 -3.07
C GLU A 465 4.68 -22.67 -2.19
N GLY A 466 4.23 -21.46 -1.87
CA GLY A 466 3.01 -21.18 -1.11
C GLY A 466 3.22 -21.04 0.39
N VAL A 467 2.10 -20.99 1.12
CA VAL A 467 2.07 -20.85 2.58
C VAL A 467 2.45 -22.18 3.23
N ILE A 468 3.42 -22.13 4.15
CA ILE A 468 3.96 -23.32 4.84
C ILE A 468 3.50 -23.44 6.29
N VAL A 469 3.19 -22.31 6.95
CA VAL A 469 2.66 -22.21 8.31
C VAL A 469 1.73 -20.99 8.37
N ASP A 470 0.50 -21.17 8.84
CA ASP A 470 -0.48 -20.10 9.11
C ASP A 470 -0.82 -20.11 10.60
N LEU A 471 -0.46 -19.04 11.34
CA LEU A 471 -0.66 -18.95 12.78
C LEU A 471 -2.15 -19.07 13.19
N LEU A 472 -3.08 -18.71 12.31
CA LEU A 472 -4.51 -18.77 12.62
C LEU A 472 -5.07 -20.19 12.47
N LYS A 473 -4.35 -21.09 11.80
CA LYS A 473 -4.80 -22.45 11.46
C LYS A 473 -3.96 -23.52 12.13
N ASP A 474 -2.65 -23.36 12.10
CA ASP A 474 -1.68 -24.41 12.38
C ASP A 474 -1.06 -24.30 13.77
N VAL A 475 -1.13 -23.11 14.40
CA VAL A 475 -0.48 -22.81 15.68
C VAL A 475 -1.52 -22.54 16.77
N SER A 476 -1.54 -23.36 17.82
CA SER A 476 -2.57 -23.26 18.87
C SER A 476 -2.27 -22.22 19.97
N TRP A 477 -1.02 -21.75 20.05
CA TRP A 477 -0.52 -20.95 21.18
C TRP A 477 -0.23 -19.48 20.82
N ALA A 478 -0.23 -19.11 19.54
CA ALA A 478 -0.08 -17.74 19.05
C ALA A 478 -0.85 -17.54 17.74
N ASN A 479 -1.38 -16.34 17.53
CA ASN A 479 -2.29 -16.03 16.41
C ASN A 479 -1.95 -14.72 15.68
N ARG A 480 -0.76 -14.16 15.91
CA ARG A 480 -0.32 -12.88 15.35
C ARG A 480 1.20 -12.86 15.18
N ASN A 481 1.66 -11.97 14.30
CA ASN A 481 3.07 -11.57 14.21
C ASN A 481 4.00 -12.73 13.87
N ALA A 482 3.80 -13.34 12.70
CA ALA A 482 4.65 -14.37 12.12
C ALA A 482 5.93 -13.74 11.57
N TRP A 483 7.04 -13.77 12.32
CA TRP A 483 8.28 -13.06 11.98
C TRP A 483 9.52 -13.96 11.97
N ALA A 484 10.51 -13.54 11.21
CA ALA A 484 11.92 -13.93 11.27
C ALA A 484 12.11 -15.42 11.54
N PRO A 485 11.89 -16.29 10.54
CA PRO A 485 12.14 -17.71 10.71
C PRO A 485 13.62 -18.05 10.57
N CYS A 486 14.00 -19.22 11.04
CA CYS A 486 15.24 -19.91 10.66
C CYS A 486 14.96 -21.41 10.45
N ILE A 487 15.85 -22.13 9.76
CA ILE A 487 15.61 -23.54 9.46
C ILE A 487 16.87 -24.39 9.42
N ALA A 488 16.79 -25.59 10.00
CA ALA A 488 17.83 -26.60 9.85
C ALA A 488 17.31 -27.82 9.08
N GLU A 489 18.07 -28.25 8.07
CA GLU A 489 17.97 -29.58 7.48
C GLU A 489 18.91 -30.53 8.24
N LYS A 490 18.41 -31.71 8.64
CA LYS A 490 19.22 -32.73 9.32
C LYS A 490 18.83 -34.12 8.84
N GLU A 491 19.84 -34.94 8.53
CA GLU A 491 19.62 -36.36 8.28
C GLU A 491 19.51 -37.12 9.60
N ILE A 492 18.38 -37.79 9.81
CA ILE A 492 18.07 -38.61 10.99
C ILE A 492 17.59 -39.96 10.50
N ASP A 493 18.27 -41.04 10.90
CA ASP A 493 17.96 -42.42 10.52
C ASP A 493 17.83 -42.64 8.99
N GLY A 494 18.66 -41.94 8.21
CA GLY A 494 18.68 -42.04 6.74
C GLY A 494 17.58 -41.24 6.03
N ALA A 495 16.88 -40.36 6.76
CA ALA A 495 15.86 -39.47 6.20
C ALA A 495 16.13 -38.02 6.59
N TYR A 496 15.99 -37.11 5.62
CA TYR A 496 16.04 -35.67 5.89
C TYR A 496 14.81 -35.22 6.68
N LYS A 497 15.05 -34.42 7.71
CA LYS A 497 14.06 -33.74 8.55
C LYS A 497 14.36 -32.25 8.57
N TYR A 498 13.29 -31.45 8.62
CA TYR A 498 13.38 -29.99 8.65
C TYR A 498 12.83 -29.48 9.98
N PHE A 499 13.62 -28.61 10.63
CA PHE A 499 13.28 -27.97 11.89
C PHE A 499 13.15 -26.47 11.63
N TYR A 500 11.92 -25.97 11.61
CA TYR A 500 11.57 -24.60 11.27
C TYR A 500 11.20 -23.83 12.54
N TYR A 501 12.07 -22.93 12.96
CA TYR A 501 11.85 -22.07 14.11
C TYR A 501 11.37 -20.72 13.61
N PHE A 502 10.49 -20.07 14.37
CA PHE A 502 9.89 -18.82 13.94
C PHE A 502 9.44 -17.98 15.13
N SER A 503 9.40 -16.67 14.97
CA SER A 503 8.82 -15.79 15.98
C SER A 503 7.29 -15.70 15.78
N ALA A 504 6.54 -15.80 16.87
CA ALA A 504 5.09 -15.56 16.90
C ALA A 504 4.69 -14.92 18.24
N ALA A 505 3.99 -13.78 18.18
CA ALA A 505 3.58 -13.01 19.35
C ALA A 505 4.70 -12.80 20.40
N GLN A 506 5.91 -12.44 19.94
CA GLN A 506 7.11 -12.22 20.77
C GLN A 506 7.57 -13.45 21.59
N ASN A 507 7.28 -14.64 21.08
CA ASN A 507 7.87 -15.91 21.52
C ASN A 507 8.42 -16.64 20.29
N ILE A 508 9.17 -17.71 20.51
CA ILE A 508 9.70 -18.54 19.42
C ILE A 508 8.96 -19.89 19.39
N GLY A 509 8.47 -20.27 18.21
CA GLY A 509 7.90 -21.56 17.88
C GLY A 509 8.89 -22.53 17.23
N LEU A 510 8.48 -23.78 17.12
CA LEU A 510 9.16 -24.81 16.34
C LEU A 510 8.11 -25.68 15.64
N ALA A 511 8.23 -25.82 14.33
CA ALA A 511 7.49 -26.79 13.54
C ALA A 511 8.45 -27.73 12.79
N THR A 512 8.02 -28.96 12.55
CA THR A 512 8.83 -29.98 11.86
C THR A 512 8.16 -30.45 10.57
N ALA A 513 8.97 -30.81 9.58
CA ALA A 513 8.50 -31.38 8.31
C ALA A 513 9.45 -32.46 7.76
N ASP A 514 8.93 -33.23 6.81
CA ASP A 514 9.70 -34.19 6.00
C ASP A 514 10.17 -33.61 4.66
N ASN A 515 9.67 -32.43 4.27
CA ASN A 515 10.10 -31.71 3.07
C ASN A 515 10.37 -30.24 3.42
N PRO A 516 11.26 -29.56 2.69
CA PRO A 516 11.58 -28.15 2.94
C PRO A 516 10.38 -27.23 2.69
N ALA A 517 9.48 -27.59 1.77
CA ALA A 517 8.22 -26.88 1.52
C ALA A 517 7.05 -27.32 2.42
N GLY A 518 7.30 -28.13 3.45
CA GLY A 518 6.26 -28.66 4.33
C GLY A 518 5.50 -29.88 3.77
N PRO A 519 4.31 -30.19 4.31
CA PRO A 519 3.62 -29.45 5.37
C PRO A 519 4.40 -29.47 6.70
N PHE A 520 4.41 -28.34 7.40
CA PHE A 520 5.00 -28.23 8.73
C PHE A 520 3.97 -28.51 9.82
N ILE A 521 4.41 -29.17 10.89
CA ILE A 521 3.59 -29.50 12.06
C ILE A 521 4.17 -28.79 13.28
N ASP A 522 3.42 -27.84 13.83
CA ASP A 522 3.79 -27.11 15.06
C ASP A 522 3.92 -28.06 16.26
N MET A 523 4.86 -27.77 17.15
CA MET A 523 5.09 -28.53 18.39
C MET A 523 3.95 -28.38 19.41
N GLY A 524 3.00 -27.47 19.18
CA GLY A 524 1.82 -27.23 20.02
C GLY A 524 2.07 -26.28 21.20
N LYS A 525 3.28 -25.75 21.33
CA LYS A 525 3.70 -24.77 22.35
C LYS A 525 4.90 -23.96 21.86
N ALA A 526 5.13 -22.80 22.48
CA ALA A 526 6.37 -22.06 22.28
C ALA A 526 7.60 -22.91 22.63
N PHE A 527 8.60 -22.88 21.74
CA PHE A 527 9.93 -23.42 21.95
C PHE A 527 10.74 -22.57 22.94
N VAL A 528 10.69 -21.24 22.80
CA VAL A 528 11.13 -20.29 23.84
C VAL A 528 9.98 -19.33 24.14
N GLY A 529 9.40 -19.44 25.35
CA GLY A 529 8.30 -18.58 25.80
C GLY A 529 8.65 -17.64 26.96
N GLU A 530 9.84 -17.77 27.52
CA GLU A 530 10.30 -16.96 28.65
C GLU A 530 11.74 -16.52 28.45
N LYS A 531 12.07 -15.31 28.91
CA LYS A 531 13.41 -14.78 28.82
C LYS A 531 14.32 -15.55 29.79
N PRO A 532 15.42 -16.15 29.35
CA PRO A 532 16.24 -16.96 30.24
C PRO A 532 16.94 -16.16 31.34
N ASP A 533 17.04 -16.75 32.52
CA ASP A 533 17.74 -16.16 33.68
C ASP A 533 19.22 -15.85 33.42
N ALA A 534 19.86 -16.57 32.50
CA ALA A 534 21.25 -16.34 32.12
C ALA A 534 21.45 -14.96 31.45
N VAL A 535 20.41 -14.41 30.83
CA VAL A 535 20.44 -13.10 30.18
C VAL A 535 20.19 -12.01 31.23
N LYS A 536 21.22 -11.25 31.58
CA LYS A 536 21.18 -10.28 32.70
C LYS A 536 20.71 -8.89 32.28
N ARG A 537 20.71 -8.59 30.97
CA ARG A 537 20.20 -7.31 30.44
C ARG A 537 18.72 -7.11 30.77
N ARG A 538 18.35 -5.89 31.17
CA ARG A 538 16.95 -5.50 31.39
C ARG A 538 16.29 -5.17 30.03
N GLY A 539 15.09 -5.68 29.79
CA GLY A 539 14.36 -5.48 28.52
C GLY A 539 14.72 -6.50 27.42
N GLY A 540 14.39 -6.19 26.17
CA GLY A 540 14.56 -7.08 25.01
C GLY A 540 13.37 -8.00 24.74
N GLN A 541 13.38 -8.69 23.60
CA GLN A 541 12.29 -9.57 23.14
C GLN A 541 12.83 -10.95 22.73
N ILE A 542 11.95 -11.96 22.81
CA ILE A 542 12.23 -13.35 22.45
C ILE A 542 11.80 -13.54 20.98
N ILE A 543 12.64 -13.05 20.07
CA ILE A 543 12.42 -13.08 18.61
C ILE A 543 13.74 -13.38 17.90
N ASP A 544 13.70 -13.41 16.58
CA ASP A 544 14.84 -13.58 15.67
C ASP A 544 15.68 -14.82 16.00
N PRO A 545 15.05 -16.02 15.97
CA PRO A 545 15.76 -17.27 16.11
C PRO A 545 16.76 -17.47 14.98
N ASP A 546 17.89 -18.11 15.29
CA ASP A 546 18.83 -18.68 14.33
C ASP A 546 19.26 -20.08 14.79
N VAL A 547 19.47 -20.99 13.84
CA VAL A 547 19.85 -22.37 14.08
C VAL A 547 21.05 -22.76 13.23
N PHE A 548 22.09 -23.25 13.90
CA PHE A 548 23.36 -23.59 13.26
C PHE A 548 23.73 -25.03 13.57
N ILE A 549 24.02 -25.82 12.53
CA ILE A 549 24.60 -27.16 12.66
C ILE A 549 26.11 -27.05 12.52
N ASP A 550 26.84 -27.31 13.60
CA ASP A 550 28.30 -27.23 13.60
C ASP A 550 28.91 -28.35 12.74
N PRO A 551 29.58 -28.03 11.61
CA PRO A 551 30.15 -29.05 10.74
C PRO A 551 31.33 -29.79 11.38
N GLN A 552 31.92 -29.26 12.47
CA GLN A 552 33.03 -29.92 13.16
C GLN A 552 32.55 -31.03 14.11
N SER A 553 31.44 -30.81 14.83
CA SER A 553 30.94 -31.74 15.84
C SER A 553 29.64 -32.46 15.46
N GLY A 554 28.90 -31.96 14.47
CA GLY A 554 27.55 -32.41 14.12
C GLY A 554 26.45 -31.98 15.10
N LYS A 555 26.78 -31.14 16.10
CA LYS A 555 25.84 -30.64 17.09
C LYS A 555 25.06 -29.44 16.57
N GLY A 556 23.81 -29.31 16.99
CA GLY A 556 23.01 -28.12 16.76
C GLY A 556 23.25 -27.06 17.83
N TYR A 557 23.18 -25.79 17.44
CA TYR A 557 23.21 -24.62 18.30
C TYR A 557 22.05 -23.70 17.91
N PHE A 558 21.52 -23.01 18.91
CA PHE A 558 20.35 -22.14 18.75
C PHE A 558 20.64 -20.77 19.36
N TYR A 559 20.34 -19.72 18.60
CA TYR A 559 20.57 -18.32 18.97
C TYR A 559 19.29 -17.52 18.84
N TRP A 560 19.12 -16.48 19.65
CA TRP A 560 17.94 -15.60 19.56
C TRP A 560 18.10 -14.30 20.34
N GLY A 561 17.25 -13.34 20.01
CA GLY A 561 16.93 -12.19 20.85
C GLY A 561 16.99 -10.84 20.14
N ASN A 562 16.16 -9.91 20.63
CA ASN A 562 16.27 -8.49 20.35
C ASN A 562 16.70 -7.75 21.63
N GLY A 563 17.70 -6.88 21.53
CA GLY A 563 18.35 -6.16 22.63
C GLY A 563 19.34 -7.00 23.44
N TYR A 564 19.39 -8.30 23.20
CA TYR A 564 20.38 -9.25 23.70
C TYR A 564 20.53 -10.39 22.69
N MET A 565 21.69 -11.06 22.68
CA MET A 565 21.88 -12.33 21.97
C MET A 565 22.03 -13.45 23.00
N ALA A 566 21.17 -14.46 22.96
CA ALA A 566 21.35 -15.71 23.69
C ALA A 566 21.85 -16.80 22.75
N GLY A 567 22.57 -17.79 23.29
CA GLY A 567 23.02 -18.97 22.55
C GLY A 567 23.07 -20.20 23.45
N ALA A 568 22.63 -21.36 22.93
CA ALA A 568 22.69 -22.65 23.63
C ALA A 568 22.95 -23.81 22.65
N GLU A 569 23.49 -24.92 23.15
CA GLU A 569 23.54 -26.19 22.42
C GLU A 569 22.15 -26.82 22.38
N LEU A 570 21.73 -27.34 21.23
CA LEU A 570 20.50 -28.10 21.07
C LEU A 570 20.67 -29.56 21.55
N ASP A 571 19.57 -30.16 21.97
CA ASP A 571 19.49 -31.61 22.10
C ASP A 571 19.55 -32.29 20.73
N GLU A 572 19.90 -33.58 20.70
CA GLU A 572 20.07 -34.32 19.45
C GLU A 572 18.82 -34.33 18.56
N ASN A 573 17.64 -34.28 19.20
CA ASN A 573 16.33 -34.22 18.53
C ASN A 573 16.00 -32.85 17.95
N MET A 574 16.80 -31.81 18.21
CA MET A 574 16.58 -30.41 17.80
C MET A 574 15.33 -29.74 18.41
N MET A 575 14.56 -30.43 19.26
CA MET A 575 13.29 -29.95 19.80
C MET A 575 13.39 -29.37 21.22
N SER A 576 14.59 -29.29 21.77
CA SER A 576 14.93 -28.60 23.01
C SER A 576 16.40 -28.14 23.01
N TYR A 577 16.76 -27.23 23.90
CA TYR A 577 18.14 -26.82 24.13
C TYR A 577 18.60 -27.16 25.55
N LYS A 578 19.91 -27.31 25.72
CA LYS A 578 20.57 -27.66 26.97
C LYS A 578 20.77 -26.42 27.83
N GLU A 579 19.92 -26.23 28.83
CA GLU A 579 19.94 -25.06 29.71
C GLU A 579 21.31 -24.79 30.34
N GLU A 580 22.09 -25.83 30.66
CA GLU A 580 23.42 -25.71 31.25
C GLU A 580 24.48 -25.11 30.30
N THR A 581 24.19 -25.07 29.00
CA THR A 581 25.08 -24.49 27.97
C THR A 581 24.73 -23.05 27.62
N LEU A 582 23.59 -22.56 28.11
CA LEU A 582 23.05 -21.26 27.77
C LEU A 582 24.01 -20.11 28.16
N LYS A 583 24.25 -19.20 27.21
CA LYS A 583 25.07 -17.99 27.40
C LYS A 583 24.40 -16.75 26.82
N GLU A 584 24.67 -15.60 27.45
CA GLU A 584 24.49 -14.29 26.80
C GLU A 584 25.74 -14.00 25.96
N LEU A 585 25.54 -13.79 24.66
CA LEU A 585 26.57 -13.55 23.64
C LEU A 585 26.48 -12.15 23.04
N THR A 586 25.77 -11.21 23.67
CA THR A 586 25.56 -9.87 23.11
C THR A 586 26.91 -9.17 22.86
N PRO A 587 27.27 -8.83 21.60
CA PRO A 587 28.62 -8.41 21.24
C PRO A 587 29.01 -7.06 21.86
N ASP A 588 28.25 -6.00 21.58
CA ASP A 588 28.50 -4.65 22.12
C ASP A 588 27.20 -3.80 22.14
N GLY A 589 27.34 -2.46 22.10
CA GLY A 589 26.22 -1.51 22.10
C GLY A 589 25.52 -1.33 20.75
N THR A 590 26.07 -1.89 19.67
CA THR A 590 25.48 -1.83 18.32
C THR A 590 24.43 -2.91 18.11
N TYR A 591 24.43 -3.97 18.92
CA TYR A 591 23.49 -5.08 18.76
C TYR A 591 22.03 -4.65 18.89
N ARG A 592 21.24 -4.87 17.84
CA ARG A 592 19.78 -4.82 17.88
C ARG A 592 19.16 -6.21 17.91
N GLU A 593 19.29 -6.96 16.82
CA GLU A 593 18.54 -8.20 16.54
C GLU A 593 19.13 -8.94 15.32
N GLY A 594 18.41 -9.92 14.75
CA GLY A 594 18.74 -10.61 13.51
C GLY A 594 20.10 -11.31 13.54
N THR A 595 20.29 -12.26 14.46
CA THR A 595 21.54 -13.02 14.58
C THR A 595 21.65 -14.03 13.45
N GLU A 596 22.85 -14.19 12.89
CA GLU A 596 23.14 -15.21 11.87
C GLU A 596 24.52 -15.84 12.16
N VAL A 597 24.60 -17.16 12.19
CA VAL A 597 25.83 -17.89 12.49
C VAL A 597 26.21 -18.88 11.39
N PHE A 598 27.43 -18.71 10.86
CA PHE A 598 27.98 -19.66 9.89
C PHE A 598 29.45 -20.01 10.19
N PHE A 599 29.93 -21.11 9.60
CA PHE A 599 31.30 -21.58 9.76
C PHE A 599 32.06 -21.58 8.44
N ARG A 600 33.28 -21.02 8.47
CA ARG A 600 34.19 -21.02 7.33
C ARG A 600 35.63 -21.18 7.78
N LYS A 601 36.34 -22.15 7.18
CA LYS A 601 37.79 -22.37 7.35
C LYS A 601 38.27 -22.36 8.82
N GLY A 602 37.55 -23.05 9.70
CA GLY A 602 37.95 -23.20 11.11
C GLY A 602 37.41 -22.14 12.06
N LYS A 603 36.65 -21.16 11.55
CA LYS A 603 36.17 -20.01 12.33
C LYS A 603 34.64 -19.90 12.26
N TYR A 604 34.03 -19.54 13.39
CA TYR A 604 32.60 -19.21 13.47
C TYR A 604 32.42 -17.71 13.29
N TYR A 605 31.47 -17.31 12.44
CA TYR A 605 31.11 -15.94 12.17
C TYR A 605 29.73 -15.67 12.77
N PHE A 606 29.60 -14.55 13.48
CA PHE A 606 28.35 -14.11 14.11
C PHE A 606 27.99 -12.76 13.51
N LEU A 607 26.92 -12.72 12.74
CA LEU A 607 26.37 -11.50 12.17
C LEU A 607 25.20 -11.03 13.03
N TRP A 608 24.98 -9.72 13.04
CA TRP A 608 23.81 -9.10 13.68
C TRP A 608 23.45 -7.79 12.99
N SER A 609 22.22 -7.35 13.20
CA SER A 609 21.76 -6.05 12.73
C SER A 609 21.94 -4.95 13.78
N GLU A 610 22.40 -3.78 13.33
CA GLU A 610 22.46 -2.53 14.09
C GLU A 610 21.34 -1.58 13.64
N ASP A 611 20.82 -0.81 14.60
CA ASP A 611 19.73 0.16 14.44
C ASP A 611 18.35 -0.49 14.25
N ASP A 612 17.29 0.29 14.05
CA ASP A 612 15.90 -0.16 13.92
C ASP A 612 15.56 -0.44 12.45
N THR A 613 14.79 -1.49 12.17
CA THR A 613 14.35 -1.80 10.79
C THR A 613 13.49 -0.70 10.15
N ARG A 614 13.03 0.34 10.88
CA ARG A 614 12.39 1.54 10.30
C ARG A 614 13.39 2.68 10.01
N SER A 615 14.65 2.52 10.37
CA SER A 615 15.73 3.46 10.12
C SER A 615 16.39 3.16 8.77
N PRO A 616 16.66 4.17 7.92
CA PRO A 616 17.46 3.97 6.72
C PRO A 616 18.90 3.51 7.02
N ASN A 617 19.35 3.61 8.28
CA ASN A 617 20.67 3.17 8.73
C ASN A 617 20.69 1.74 9.28
N TYR A 618 19.58 0.98 9.21
CA TYR A 618 19.58 -0.44 9.53
C TYR A 618 20.65 -1.15 8.67
N ARG A 619 21.56 -1.89 9.32
CA ARG A 619 22.80 -2.41 8.70
C ARG A 619 23.34 -3.63 9.43
N VAL A 620 24.22 -4.41 8.81
CA VAL A 620 24.76 -5.64 9.40
C VAL A 620 26.21 -5.46 9.83
N ARG A 621 26.54 -6.00 11.01
CA ARG A 621 27.91 -6.13 11.54
C ARG A 621 28.26 -7.57 11.82
N TYR A 622 29.54 -7.84 12.04
CA TYR A 622 30.00 -9.17 12.43
C TYR A 622 31.02 -9.22 13.56
N ALA A 623 31.15 -10.42 14.13
CA ALA A 623 32.20 -10.85 15.03
C ALA A 623 32.59 -12.28 14.66
N THR A 624 33.68 -12.76 15.26
CA THR A 624 34.16 -14.14 15.06
C THR A 624 34.41 -14.85 16.38
N ALA A 625 34.40 -16.18 16.36
CA ALA A 625 34.75 -17.00 17.52
C ALA A 625 35.43 -18.31 17.11
N GLU A 626 36.13 -18.92 18.07
CA GLU A 626 36.74 -20.24 17.94
C GLU A 626 35.81 -21.38 18.39
N THR A 627 34.67 -21.05 19.02
CA THR A 627 33.63 -22.02 19.39
C THR A 627 32.24 -21.48 19.06
N PRO A 628 31.23 -22.34 18.88
CA PRO A 628 29.85 -21.93 18.62
C PRO A 628 29.21 -21.10 19.75
N LEU A 629 29.80 -21.08 20.96
CA LEU A 629 29.27 -20.34 22.10
C LEU A 629 30.30 -19.32 22.64
N GLY A 630 31.02 -18.69 21.71
CA GLY A 630 31.98 -17.61 21.98
C GLY A 630 33.27 -18.04 22.70
N PRO A 631 34.00 -17.10 23.31
CA PRO A 631 33.73 -15.65 23.33
C PRO A 631 33.83 -15.02 21.94
N LEU A 632 33.08 -13.93 21.72
CA LEU A 632 33.09 -13.19 20.46
C LEU A 632 34.30 -12.24 20.40
N THR A 633 34.94 -12.18 19.23
CA THR A 633 36.01 -11.25 18.88
C THR A 633 35.50 -10.34 17.76
N ILE A 634 35.35 -9.05 18.07
CA ILE A 634 34.83 -8.03 17.15
C ILE A 634 36.03 -7.38 16.43
N PRO A 635 36.15 -7.51 15.09
CA PRO A 635 37.16 -6.79 14.32
C PRO A 635 36.97 -5.28 14.40
N GLU A 636 38.03 -4.49 14.16
CA GLU A 636 37.93 -3.03 14.10
C GLU A 636 37.02 -2.60 12.93
N GLU A 637 37.25 -3.17 11.75
CA GLU A 637 36.39 -3.03 10.58
C GLU A 637 35.41 -4.20 10.53
N ASN A 638 34.23 -4.00 11.12
CA ASN A 638 33.23 -5.05 11.25
C ASN A 638 31.91 -4.79 10.50
N MET A 639 31.87 -3.81 9.61
CA MET A 639 30.71 -3.59 8.75
C MET A 639 30.61 -4.70 7.71
N VAL A 640 29.43 -5.31 7.58
CA VAL A 640 29.16 -6.33 6.55
C VAL A 640 28.41 -5.73 5.37
N ILE A 641 27.33 -4.99 5.62
CA ILE A 641 26.55 -4.31 4.58
C ILE A 641 25.83 -3.12 5.21
N GLN A 642 25.72 -2.02 4.47
CA GLN A 642 25.00 -0.80 4.86
C GLN A 642 24.37 -0.14 3.63
N LYS A 643 23.60 0.94 3.83
CA LYS A 643 22.93 1.68 2.76
C LYS A 643 23.89 2.17 1.66
N ASP A 644 23.35 2.34 0.46
CA ASP A 644 23.99 3.04 -0.66
C ASP A 644 23.03 4.13 -1.15
N GLU A 645 23.32 5.39 -0.81
CA GLU A 645 22.45 6.52 -1.13
C GLU A 645 22.47 6.85 -2.63
N GLU A 646 23.58 6.59 -3.33
CA GLU A 646 23.67 6.82 -4.78
C GLU A 646 22.79 5.85 -5.55
N ALA A 647 22.67 4.61 -5.05
CA ALA A 647 21.78 3.60 -5.61
C ALA A 647 20.35 3.63 -5.03
N GLU A 648 20.03 4.58 -4.13
CA GLU A 648 18.74 4.66 -3.42
C GLU A 648 18.39 3.38 -2.63
N ILE A 649 19.39 2.74 -2.03
CA ILE A 649 19.28 1.52 -1.24
C ILE A 649 19.42 1.88 0.24
N TYR A 650 18.38 1.60 1.04
CA TYR A 650 18.32 1.96 2.45
C TYR A 650 17.87 0.80 3.34
N GLY A 651 18.31 0.81 4.60
CA GLY A 651 17.84 -0.14 5.62
C GLY A 651 18.25 -1.60 5.36
N THR A 652 19.51 -1.82 4.95
CA THR A 652 20.08 -3.12 4.58
C THR A 652 20.47 -3.95 5.81
N GLY A 653 19.49 -4.45 6.55
CA GLY A 653 19.72 -5.32 7.71
C GLY A 653 18.89 -6.60 7.67
N HIS A 654 18.94 -7.34 8.77
CA HIS A 654 18.47 -8.72 8.95
C HIS A 654 18.87 -9.64 7.79
N ASN A 655 19.84 -10.50 8.02
CA ASN A 655 20.41 -11.32 6.98
C ASN A 655 20.46 -12.80 7.35
N SER A 656 20.64 -13.62 6.33
CA SER A 656 21.18 -14.99 6.39
C SER A 656 22.36 -15.10 5.43
N VAL A 657 23.14 -16.18 5.51
CA VAL A 657 24.30 -16.42 4.66
C VAL A 657 24.25 -17.82 4.05
N ILE A 658 24.45 -17.92 2.74
CA ILE A 658 24.51 -19.20 2.04
C ILE A 658 25.86 -19.44 1.37
N ASN A 659 26.38 -20.65 1.53
CA ASN A 659 27.49 -21.17 0.74
C ASN A 659 26.96 -21.99 -0.44
N VAL A 660 27.55 -21.84 -1.62
CA VAL A 660 27.25 -22.73 -2.74
C VAL A 660 27.88 -24.10 -2.45
N PRO A 661 27.09 -25.19 -2.48
CA PRO A 661 27.59 -26.52 -2.14
C PRO A 661 28.85 -26.89 -2.91
N GLY A 662 29.86 -27.36 -2.17
CA GLY A 662 31.14 -27.82 -2.75
C GLY A 662 32.11 -26.71 -3.14
N THR A 663 31.79 -25.43 -2.88
CA THR A 663 32.66 -24.30 -3.23
C THR A 663 32.99 -23.42 -2.01
N ASP A 664 33.82 -22.39 -2.23
CA ASP A 664 34.03 -21.30 -1.26
C ASP A 664 33.39 -19.99 -1.76
N ASP A 665 32.30 -20.10 -2.54
CA ASP A 665 31.46 -18.97 -2.93
C ASP A 665 30.34 -18.78 -1.91
N TRP A 666 30.19 -17.54 -1.43
CA TRP A 666 29.27 -17.17 -0.37
C TRP A 666 28.41 -15.99 -0.80
N TYR A 667 27.18 -15.96 -0.32
CA TYR A 667 26.21 -14.92 -0.58
C TYR A 667 25.53 -14.50 0.72
N ILE A 668 25.31 -13.21 0.88
CA ILE A 668 24.46 -12.65 1.93
C ILE A 668 23.07 -12.44 1.34
N VAL A 669 22.05 -12.94 2.02
CA VAL A 669 20.64 -12.65 1.72
C VAL A 669 20.14 -11.74 2.81
N TYR A 670 19.55 -10.60 2.47
CA TYR A 670 19.15 -9.57 3.41
C TYR A 670 17.87 -8.88 2.94
N HIS A 671 17.27 -8.02 3.75
CA HIS A 671 16.21 -7.15 3.26
C HIS A 671 16.64 -5.68 3.22
N ARG A 672 15.93 -4.88 2.43
CA ARG A 672 16.05 -3.43 2.39
C ARG A 672 14.68 -2.78 2.28
N PHE A 673 14.59 -1.46 2.42
CA PHE A 673 13.35 -0.75 2.08
C PHE A 673 12.99 -0.96 0.61
N THR A 674 11.70 -1.07 0.30
CA THR A 674 11.25 -1.05 -1.09
C THR A 674 11.81 0.19 -1.80
N ARG A 675 12.36 0.03 -3.00
CA ARG A 675 12.93 1.15 -3.75
C ARG A 675 12.01 1.54 -4.93
N PRO A 676 12.01 2.81 -5.37
CA PRO A 676 12.58 3.98 -4.69
C PRO A 676 11.69 4.53 -3.56
N LYS A 677 10.43 4.04 -3.45
CA LYS A 677 9.40 4.65 -2.60
C LYS A 677 9.68 4.59 -1.10
N GLY A 678 10.40 3.59 -0.61
CA GLY A 678 10.53 3.30 0.82
C GLY A 678 11.09 4.45 1.64
N ILE A 679 12.05 5.22 1.12
CA ILE A 679 12.64 6.34 1.87
C ILE A 679 11.64 7.45 2.19
N SER A 680 10.66 7.71 1.31
CA SER A 680 9.64 8.75 1.52
C SER A 680 8.46 8.27 2.36
N MET A 681 8.34 6.96 2.61
CA MET A 681 7.27 6.40 3.42
C MET A 681 7.43 6.68 4.92
N GLY A 682 8.64 6.99 5.39
CA GLY A 682 8.95 7.14 6.82
C GLY A 682 8.87 5.81 7.57
N GLY A 683 8.29 5.80 8.78
CA GLY A 683 8.18 4.58 9.61
C GLY A 683 7.61 3.34 8.89
N PRO A 684 6.57 3.46 8.05
CA PRO A 684 6.06 2.36 7.24
C PRO A 684 7.07 1.64 6.33
N ALA A 685 8.21 2.25 6.00
CA ALA A 685 9.27 1.60 5.23
C ALA A 685 9.79 0.33 5.91
N GLY A 686 9.79 0.30 7.25
CA GLY A 686 10.26 -0.86 8.02
C GLY A 686 9.33 -2.07 8.00
N PHE A 687 8.13 -1.97 7.42
CA PHE A 687 7.25 -3.11 7.12
C PHE A 687 6.82 -3.14 5.64
N HIS A 688 7.61 -2.49 4.77
CA HIS A 688 7.51 -2.56 3.30
C HIS A 688 8.90 -2.81 2.73
N ARG A 689 9.46 -3.95 3.12
CA ARG A 689 10.82 -4.35 2.78
C ARG A 689 10.82 -5.35 1.63
N GLU A 690 11.96 -5.47 0.98
CA GLU A 690 12.18 -6.38 -0.14
C GLU A 690 13.46 -7.18 0.07
N VAL A 691 13.43 -8.49 -0.23
CA VAL A 691 14.56 -9.40 -0.03
C VAL A 691 15.54 -9.29 -1.20
N CYS A 692 16.83 -9.18 -0.89
CA CYS A 692 17.94 -9.01 -1.81
C CYS A 692 19.04 -10.05 -1.54
N ILE A 693 19.89 -10.29 -2.54
CA ILE A 693 21.08 -11.13 -2.44
C ILE A 693 22.28 -10.45 -3.08
N ASP A 694 23.43 -10.53 -2.44
CA ASP A 694 24.71 -10.05 -2.98
C ASP A 694 25.85 -10.99 -2.57
N LYS A 695 26.98 -10.91 -3.30
CA LYS A 695 28.13 -11.78 -3.03
C LYS A 695 28.82 -11.36 -1.72
N LEU A 696 29.01 -12.31 -0.81
CA LEU A 696 29.79 -12.13 0.41
C LEU A 696 31.24 -12.58 0.16
N THR A 697 32.20 -11.71 0.41
CA THR A 697 33.62 -12.00 0.15
C THR A 697 34.48 -11.79 1.39
N PHE A 698 35.63 -12.46 1.40
CA PHE A 698 36.53 -12.49 2.54
C PHE A 698 37.95 -12.17 2.11
N ALA A 699 38.66 -11.41 2.94
CA ALA A 699 40.10 -11.22 2.83
C ALA A 699 40.86 -12.52 3.14
N GLU A 700 42.17 -12.54 2.86
CA GLU A 700 43.02 -13.70 3.09
C GLU A 700 43.09 -14.11 4.58
N ASP A 701 42.98 -13.15 5.50
CA ASP A 701 42.98 -13.38 6.95
C ASP A 701 41.61 -13.86 7.50
N GLY A 702 40.61 -13.97 6.62
CA GLY A 702 39.25 -14.37 6.93
C GLY A 702 38.34 -13.23 7.37
N SER A 703 38.79 -11.97 7.37
CA SER A 703 37.91 -10.82 7.59
C SER A 703 36.86 -10.72 6.47
N ILE A 704 35.62 -10.38 6.80
CA ILE A 704 34.59 -10.07 5.80
C ILE A 704 34.95 -8.73 5.14
N LEU A 705 34.89 -8.69 3.82
CA LEU A 705 34.94 -7.43 3.07
C LEU A 705 33.52 -6.87 2.99
N GLU A 706 33.36 -5.58 3.27
CA GLU A 706 32.06 -4.90 3.20
C GLU A 706 31.41 -5.11 1.83
N VAL A 707 30.18 -5.62 1.85
CA VAL A 707 29.36 -5.88 0.68
C VAL A 707 28.76 -4.57 0.21
N THR A 708 28.92 -4.26 -1.08
CA THR A 708 28.16 -3.20 -1.73
C THR A 708 26.79 -3.77 -2.13
N PRO A 709 25.67 -3.29 -1.55
CA PRO A 709 24.35 -3.74 -1.97
C PRO A 709 24.06 -3.31 -3.42
N THR A 710 23.36 -4.13 -4.19
CA THR A 710 23.11 -3.82 -5.61
C THR A 710 21.64 -3.88 -6.02
N VAL A 711 21.29 -3.14 -7.09
CA VAL A 711 20.04 -3.33 -7.84
C VAL A 711 20.18 -4.48 -8.85
N ALA A 712 21.39 -4.64 -9.43
CA ALA A 712 21.68 -5.69 -10.40
C ALA A 712 21.51 -7.09 -9.81
N GLY A 713 21.81 -7.27 -8.52
CA GLY A 713 21.85 -8.57 -7.87
C GLY A 713 22.94 -9.45 -8.45
N ILE A 714 22.75 -10.76 -8.32
CA ILE A 714 23.72 -11.76 -8.80
C ILE A 714 23.29 -12.35 -10.15
N ALA A 715 24.25 -12.91 -10.87
CA ALA A 715 23.96 -13.78 -12.01
C ALA A 715 23.55 -15.18 -11.52
N PRO A 716 22.75 -15.94 -12.31
CA PRO A 716 22.42 -17.33 -11.99
C PRO A 716 23.68 -18.15 -11.72
N ILE A 717 23.71 -18.86 -10.59
CA ILE A 717 24.85 -19.71 -10.25
C ILE A 717 24.71 -21.10 -10.88
N THR A 718 25.82 -21.81 -10.98
CA THR A 718 25.84 -23.24 -11.36
C THR A 718 26.34 -24.04 -10.18
N ILE A 719 25.59 -25.07 -9.81
CA ILE A 719 26.04 -26.07 -8.83
C ILE A 719 26.76 -27.16 -9.64
N SER A 720 28.03 -27.40 -9.35
CA SER A 720 28.78 -28.50 -9.96
C SER A 720 28.25 -29.83 -9.44
N GLU A 721 27.99 -30.76 -10.36
CA GLU A 721 27.64 -32.17 -10.05
C GLU A 721 28.70 -32.90 -9.24
#